data_AF-A0A850CPA0-F1
#
_entry.id   AF-A0A850CPA0-F1
#
_cell.length_a   1.000
_cell.length_b   1.000
_cell.length_c   1.000
_cell.angle_alpha   90.00
_cell.angle_beta   90.00
_cell.angle_gamma   90.00
#
_symmetry.space_group_name_H-M   'P 1'
#
loop_
_entity.id
_entity.type
_entity.pdbx_description
1 polymer ?
#
loop_
_entity_poly.entity_id
_entity_poly.type
_entity_poly.pdbx_seq_one_letter_code
_entity_poly.pdbx_strand_id
1 'polypeptide(L)'
;YLAARDELAADGAAPLAEEIAVLELITDFAELSRNRPAAEERHTELLVHSPREHFHSYLQSLDVDRAGLSADFQDKLARVLRHYGVTDFERTPDLEEAVFRIFLAQQRSAPEVQLATSILQRWLAEPIPAPPLDVAAREALDRLVVATQLRFPVIGDLARSVRFRWFDQPLVDEDRAGVLAGVRDKVAALAADPEAADRTARVDELAAIPEQIVRFLAERLHESVDTAAGLQQHEPMLEVLIKRHYREHELHALRTFTETGRPFATADYTLDDRPTHLTTSIGSVEELVPGSALDTAVSADVWARTEGSQSVVDLYLRWPDEPQSPDEASDRLAALLQELPFAHDTRRVAVCVSGGTDRHVDYFTFRPVDGTLVEDRLVRGVHPMVGRRLNLWRLSAFDVTRLEAPEDVLLYECVAKDNPEDTRLVALAQVRQIVVVRDEAGQVSGLPHVERAIANCLEAIRRVRASRGPRASKLDMNHVWVQIWPTIEADLGQLTALRSKIAPVTAGAGIEEVLVQATVAGTPDAAPLAIAGRFYYQPGSGVVASVGAPPTEPLKPLDDYASKVVRARRRGLVYPYELQSMIAGDGGTVVEHDLDDTGALVPVDRPQGLNKAGIIVAVVTSPTVRHPEGVTRVVLSGDPLRSLGSVAEAECARIIAAIDLAEQMGVPLEWYSLSAGARISIDSVTENM
;
A
#
# COMPACT_ATOMS: atom_id res chain seq x y z
N TYR A 1 2.25 31.16 14.59
CA TYR A 1 3.24 30.79 13.57
C TYR A 1 2.60 30.73 12.19
N LEU A 2 1.75 29.74 11.85
CA LEU A 2 1.17 29.60 10.50
C LEU A 2 0.52 30.89 9.96
N ALA A 3 -0.27 31.60 10.77
CA ALA A 3 -0.85 32.89 10.36
C ALA A 3 0.21 33.95 9.99
N ALA A 4 1.27 34.11 10.80
CA ALA A 4 2.37 35.03 10.51
C ALA A 4 3.21 34.57 9.31
N ARG A 5 3.33 33.25 9.10
CA ARG A 5 3.96 32.68 7.91
C ARG A 5 3.15 33.01 6.65
N ASP A 6 1.82 32.91 6.71
CA ASP A 6 0.93 33.25 5.59
C ASP A 6 1.05 34.73 5.21
N GLU A 7 1.15 35.63 6.20
CA GLU A 7 1.43 37.05 5.96
C GLU A 7 2.78 37.25 5.24
N LEU A 8 3.85 36.63 5.73
CA LEU A 8 5.18 36.70 5.08
C LEU A 8 5.19 36.09 3.68
N ALA A 9 4.46 34.99 3.46
CA ALA A 9 4.35 34.35 2.16
C ALA A 9 3.59 35.22 1.15
N ALA A 10 2.56 35.95 1.60
CA ALA A 10 1.84 36.93 0.77
C ALA A 10 2.76 38.08 0.32
N ASP A 11 3.74 38.44 1.14
CA ASP A 11 4.78 39.43 0.83
C ASP A 11 5.98 38.83 0.04
N GLY A 12 5.89 37.56 -0.37
CA GLY A 12 6.92 36.87 -1.16
C GLY A 12 8.14 36.39 -0.36
N ALA A 13 8.07 36.40 0.97
CA ALA A 13 9.16 36.08 1.90
C ALA A 13 8.87 34.82 2.73
N ALA A 14 8.44 33.72 2.09
CA ALA A 14 8.22 32.46 2.79
C ALA A 14 9.51 32.01 3.51
N PRO A 15 9.47 31.73 4.83
CA PRO A 15 10.67 31.47 5.66
C PRO A 15 11.18 30.03 5.51
N LEU A 16 11.35 29.59 4.27
CA LEU A 16 11.71 28.21 3.94
C LEU A 16 13.09 27.82 4.47
N ALA A 17 14.06 28.73 4.44
CA ALA A 17 15.41 28.47 4.96
C ALA A 17 15.39 28.23 6.48
N GLU A 18 14.62 29.04 7.21
CA GLU A 18 14.43 28.91 8.64
C GLU A 18 13.64 27.64 8.99
N GLU A 19 12.64 27.29 8.19
CA GLU A 19 11.88 26.04 8.32
C GLU A 19 12.76 24.80 8.13
N ILE A 20 13.64 24.80 7.12
CA ILE A 20 14.64 23.74 6.90
C ILE A 20 15.53 23.61 8.16
N ALA A 21 16.07 24.71 8.67
CA ALA A 21 16.93 24.69 9.85
C ALA A 21 16.22 24.14 11.10
N VAL A 22 14.93 24.43 11.27
CA VAL A 22 14.12 23.86 12.36
C VAL A 22 13.94 22.36 12.19
N LEU A 23 13.68 21.87 10.98
CA LEU A 23 13.57 20.43 10.71
C LEU A 23 14.90 19.70 10.89
N GLU A 24 16.02 20.32 10.53
CA GLU A 24 17.37 19.79 10.79
C GLU A 24 17.66 19.69 12.29
N LEU A 25 17.31 20.71 13.08
CA LEU A 25 17.42 20.68 14.54
C LEU A 25 16.62 19.50 15.12
N ILE A 26 15.38 19.31 14.70
CA ILE A 26 14.53 18.19 15.14
C ILE A 26 15.15 16.85 14.72
N THR A 27 15.74 16.78 13.53
CA THR A 27 16.44 15.60 13.02
C THR A 27 17.61 15.21 13.92
N ASP A 28 18.47 16.16 14.28
CA ASP A 28 19.64 15.90 15.14
C ASP A 28 19.22 15.37 16.53
N PHE A 29 18.18 15.96 17.13
CA PHE A 29 17.63 15.49 18.40
C PHE A 29 16.98 14.11 18.29
N ALA A 30 16.29 13.83 17.18
CA ALA A 30 15.70 12.53 16.93
C ALA A 30 16.77 11.44 16.78
N GLU A 31 17.89 11.71 16.10
CA GLU A 31 19.04 10.80 15.97
C GLU A 31 19.69 10.49 17.33
N LEU A 32 19.90 11.51 18.17
CA LEU A 32 20.52 11.36 19.49
C LEU A 32 19.65 10.54 20.47
N SER A 33 18.33 10.64 20.33
CA SER A 33 17.35 10.07 21.27
C SER A 33 16.70 8.76 20.80
N ARG A 34 17.28 8.09 19.78
CA ARG A 34 16.77 6.80 19.29
C ARG A 34 16.88 5.71 20.36
N ASN A 35 15.79 4.96 20.52
CA ASN A 35 15.69 3.82 21.45
C ASN A 35 16.14 2.48 20.83
N ARG A 36 16.53 2.47 19.55
CA ARG A 36 17.05 1.30 18.82
C ARG A 36 18.09 1.76 17.80
N PRO A 37 19.13 0.95 17.50
CA PRO A 37 20.08 1.24 16.42
C PRO A 37 19.39 1.29 15.04
N ALA A 38 19.88 2.15 14.14
CA ALA A 38 19.44 2.22 12.75
C ALA A 38 19.80 0.92 11.99
N ALA A 39 19.11 0.62 10.88
CA ALA A 39 19.32 -0.61 10.13
C ALA A 39 20.77 -0.76 9.60
N GLU A 40 21.41 0.36 9.24
CA GLU A 40 22.82 0.43 8.82
C GLU A 40 23.78 0.17 9.99
N GLU A 41 23.36 0.43 11.23
CA GLU A 41 24.12 0.22 12.47
C GLU A 41 23.98 -1.22 13.02
N ARG A 42 23.16 -2.09 12.39
CA ARG A 42 22.91 -3.47 12.87
C ARG A 42 23.92 -4.53 12.40
N HIS A 43 24.86 -4.16 11.51
CA HIS A 43 25.79 -5.11 10.89
C HIS A 43 27.08 -5.36 11.70
N THR A 44 27.21 -4.75 12.88
CA THR A 44 28.31 -5.02 13.81
C THR A 44 27.80 -5.91 14.94
N GLU A 45 28.38 -7.10 15.07
CA GLU A 45 28.01 -8.18 16.02
C GLU A 45 28.05 -7.80 17.53
N LEU A 46 28.26 -6.52 17.87
CA LEU A 46 28.56 -6.03 19.22
C LEU A 46 27.68 -4.86 19.72
N LEU A 47 26.67 -4.39 18.99
CA LEU A 47 25.85 -3.26 19.46
C LEU A 47 24.70 -3.69 20.37
N VAL A 48 25.01 -3.84 21.65
CA VAL A 48 24.05 -4.08 22.74
C VAL A 48 23.27 -2.82 23.12
N HIS A 49 23.80 -1.62 22.83
CA HIS A 49 23.29 -0.34 23.35
C HIS A 49 22.65 0.56 22.30
N SER A 50 21.55 1.23 22.67
CA SER A 50 20.89 2.25 21.85
C SER A 50 21.55 3.63 21.99
N PRO A 51 21.37 4.57 21.03
CA PRO A 51 21.83 5.95 21.18
C PRO A 51 21.35 6.62 22.49
N ARG A 52 20.14 6.33 22.92
CA ARG A 52 19.64 6.78 24.22
C ARG A 52 20.45 6.23 25.40
N GLU A 53 20.85 4.97 25.38
CA GLU A 53 21.69 4.36 26.42
C GLU A 53 23.09 4.95 26.42
N HIS A 54 23.66 5.22 25.25
CA HIS A 54 24.93 5.95 25.12
C HIS A 54 24.83 7.36 25.73
N PHE A 55 23.75 8.09 25.44
CA PHE A 55 23.51 9.40 26.05
C PHE A 55 23.38 9.31 27.57
N HIS A 56 22.61 8.34 28.09
CA HIS A 56 22.46 8.12 29.53
C HIS A 56 23.79 7.73 30.21
N SER A 57 24.65 6.97 29.54
CA SER A 57 25.98 6.62 30.03
C SER A 57 26.88 7.85 30.08
N TYR A 58 26.84 8.68 29.03
CA TYR A 58 27.55 9.96 28.98
C TYR A 58 27.13 10.91 30.10
N LEU A 59 25.83 10.99 30.43
CA LEU A 59 25.32 11.84 31.52
C LEU A 59 25.93 11.50 32.90
N GLN A 60 26.50 10.31 33.10
CA GLN A 60 27.11 9.93 34.38
C GLN A 60 28.49 10.53 34.60
N SER A 61 29.24 10.83 33.52
CA SER A 61 30.63 11.30 33.58
C SER A 61 30.87 12.64 32.88
N LEU A 62 30.05 12.98 31.89
CA LEU A 62 30.27 14.03 30.89
C LEU A 62 31.62 13.90 30.17
N ASP A 63 32.09 12.66 30.05
CA ASP A 63 33.39 12.30 29.49
C ASP A 63 33.19 11.16 28.48
N VAL A 64 33.57 11.41 27.23
CA VAL A 64 33.30 10.52 26.09
C VAL A 64 34.11 9.22 26.16
N ASP A 65 35.32 9.27 26.71
CA ASP A 65 36.21 8.11 26.86
C ASP A 65 35.72 7.21 27.99
N ARG A 66 35.36 7.83 29.13
CA ARG A 66 34.85 7.10 30.29
C ARG A 66 33.49 6.45 30.03
N ALA A 67 32.66 7.06 29.19
CA ALA A 67 31.37 6.52 28.78
C ALA A 67 31.47 5.49 27.64
N GLY A 68 32.66 5.29 27.06
CA GLY A 68 32.87 4.33 25.97
C GLY A 68 32.04 4.63 24.72
N LEU A 69 31.87 5.91 24.38
CA LEU A 69 31.02 6.33 23.27
C LEU A 69 31.66 5.98 21.92
N SER A 70 30.89 5.40 21.01
CA SER A 70 31.35 5.19 19.63
C SER A 70 31.59 6.52 18.90
N ALA A 71 32.48 6.54 17.91
CA ALA A 71 32.76 7.73 17.11
C ALA A 71 31.48 8.29 16.45
N ASP A 72 30.63 7.42 15.92
CA ASP A 72 29.33 7.79 15.33
C ASP A 72 28.40 8.48 16.35
N PHE A 73 28.35 8.01 17.60
CA PHE A 73 27.56 8.66 18.64
C PHE A 73 28.16 10.00 19.07
N GLN A 74 29.49 10.10 19.12
CA GLN A 74 30.18 11.37 19.40
C GLN A 74 29.84 12.42 18.33
N ASP A 75 29.82 12.05 17.04
CA ASP A 75 29.44 12.97 15.96
C ASP A 75 27.99 13.46 16.10
N LYS A 76 27.07 12.58 16.47
CA LYS A 76 25.66 12.94 16.75
C LYS A 76 25.56 13.92 17.92
N LEU A 77 26.25 13.65 19.02
CA LEU A 77 26.27 14.51 20.20
C LEU A 77 26.89 15.88 19.88
N ALA A 78 27.99 15.91 19.14
CA ALA A 78 28.64 17.14 18.70
C ALA A 78 27.72 17.99 17.82
N ARG A 79 26.95 17.39 16.90
CA ARG A 79 25.95 18.13 16.10
C ARG A 79 24.92 18.82 17.00
N VAL A 80 24.38 18.12 17.99
CA VAL A 80 23.38 18.69 18.91
C VAL A 80 23.99 19.80 19.78
N LEU A 81 25.21 19.61 20.28
CA LEU A 81 25.93 20.59 21.11
C LEU A 81 26.23 21.90 20.36
N ARG A 82 26.48 21.86 19.04
CA ARG A 82 26.71 23.06 18.23
C ARG A 82 25.53 24.02 18.22
N HIS A 83 24.29 23.51 18.35
CA HIS A 83 23.09 24.36 18.48
C HIS A 83 23.08 25.19 19.77
N TYR A 84 23.92 24.82 20.75
CA TYR A 84 24.15 25.56 21.99
C TYR A 84 25.48 26.34 22.00
N GLY A 85 26.21 26.37 20.88
CA GLY A 85 27.51 27.04 20.77
C GLY A 85 28.69 26.25 21.35
N VAL A 86 28.50 24.97 21.70
CA VAL A 86 29.54 24.10 22.26
C VAL A 86 30.19 23.28 21.14
N THR A 87 31.52 23.36 21.01
CA THR A 87 32.28 22.78 19.88
C THR A 87 33.21 21.63 20.25
N ASP A 88 33.46 21.41 21.54
CA ASP A 88 34.28 20.33 22.06
C ASP A 88 33.61 19.63 23.26
N PHE A 89 34.26 18.59 23.77
CA PHE A 89 33.78 17.81 24.91
C PHE A 89 34.51 18.15 26.21
N GLU A 90 35.26 19.26 26.27
CA GLU A 90 35.87 19.68 27.53
C GLU A 90 34.79 20.09 28.51
N ARG A 91 34.92 19.60 29.75
CA ARG A 91 33.92 19.84 30.77
C ARG A 91 33.95 21.31 31.22
N THR A 92 33.01 22.08 30.69
CA THR A 92 32.78 23.50 30.97
C THR A 92 31.37 23.72 31.51
N PRO A 93 31.10 24.86 32.20
CA PRO A 93 29.74 25.21 32.60
C PRO A 93 28.75 25.27 31.41
N ASP A 94 29.22 25.73 30.25
CA ASP A 94 28.42 25.82 29.03
C ASP A 94 28.06 24.42 28.49
N LEU A 95 28.98 23.45 28.55
CA LEU A 95 28.69 22.04 28.24
C LEU A 95 27.65 21.46 29.22
N GLU A 96 27.82 21.68 30.53
CA GLU A 96 26.90 21.17 31.55
C GLU A 96 25.48 21.73 31.33
N GLU A 97 25.36 23.02 31.03
CA GLU A 97 24.09 23.67 30.73
C GLU A 97 23.47 23.12 29.43
N ALA A 98 24.27 23.00 28.36
CA ALA A 98 23.80 22.47 27.08
C ALA A 98 23.27 21.04 27.23
N VAL A 99 24.03 20.16 27.88
CA VAL A 99 23.65 18.76 28.11
C VAL A 99 22.39 18.64 28.97
N PHE A 100 22.24 19.49 29.99
CA PHE A 100 21.02 19.54 30.80
C PHE A 100 19.79 19.95 29.96
N ARG A 101 19.93 20.97 29.11
CA ARG A 101 18.85 21.39 28.20
C ARG A 101 18.50 20.31 27.17
N ILE A 102 19.51 19.61 26.63
CA ILE A 102 19.32 18.48 25.72
C ILE A 102 18.52 17.37 26.42
N PHE A 103 18.88 17.02 27.64
CA PHE A 103 18.16 16.02 28.44
C PHE A 103 16.70 16.42 28.67
N LEU A 104 16.42 17.69 28.99
CA LEU A 104 15.06 18.18 29.17
C LEU A 104 14.23 18.16 27.87
N ALA A 105 14.83 18.54 26.74
CA ALA A 105 14.17 18.51 25.43
C ALA A 105 13.72 17.08 25.07
N GLN A 106 14.58 16.09 25.31
CA GLN A 106 14.25 14.68 25.05
C GLN A 106 13.07 14.13 25.88
N GLN A 107 12.70 14.79 26.99
CA GLN A 107 11.54 14.43 27.81
C GLN A 107 10.22 15.05 27.29
N ARG A 108 10.26 16.06 26.41
CA ARG A 108 9.09 16.83 25.97
C ARG A 108 8.95 16.87 24.46
N SER A 109 8.68 15.73 23.85
CA SER A 109 8.61 15.63 22.38
C SER A 109 7.28 16.09 21.75
N ALA A 110 6.21 16.30 22.52
CA ALA A 110 4.90 16.62 21.95
C ALA A 110 4.88 17.95 21.15
N PRO A 111 5.45 19.07 21.66
CA PRO A 111 5.53 20.31 20.90
C PRO A 111 6.42 20.21 19.64
N GLU A 112 7.53 19.47 19.72
CA GLU A 112 8.45 19.25 18.59
C GLU A 112 7.75 18.50 17.45
N VAL A 113 7.00 17.44 17.80
CA VAL A 113 6.21 16.68 16.83
C VAL A 113 5.14 17.58 16.20
N GLN A 114 4.42 18.36 17.00
CA GLN A 114 3.40 19.28 16.48
C GLN A 114 4.01 20.33 15.53
N LEU A 115 5.18 20.86 15.85
CA LEU A 115 5.88 21.84 15.02
C LEU A 115 6.30 21.24 13.67
N ALA A 116 7.02 20.11 13.68
CA ALA A 116 7.47 19.44 12.46
C ALA A 116 6.29 19.04 11.56
N THR A 117 5.24 18.43 12.16
CA THR A 117 4.05 18.01 11.41
C THR A 117 3.33 19.21 10.76
N SER A 118 3.22 20.34 11.46
CA SER A 118 2.59 21.56 10.91
C SER A 118 3.37 22.15 9.73
N ILE A 119 4.70 22.19 9.82
CA ILE A 119 5.58 22.68 8.73
C ILE A 119 5.45 21.76 7.51
N LEU A 120 5.60 20.45 7.70
CA LEU A 120 5.54 19.48 6.60
C LEU A 120 4.16 19.42 5.94
N GLN A 121 3.08 19.53 6.71
CA GLN A 121 1.72 19.63 6.15
C GLN A 121 1.56 20.88 5.28
N ARG A 122 2.19 21.99 5.66
CA ARG A 122 2.17 23.22 4.86
C ARG A 122 2.97 23.04 3.56
N TRP A 123 4.18 22.49 3.66
CA TRP A 123 5.02 22.18 2.49
C TRP A 123 4.32 21.24 1.50
N LEU A 124 3.51 20.30 2.01
CA LEU A 124 2.73 19.39 1.19
C LEU A 124 1.71 20.10 0.31
N ALA A 125 1.33 21.36 0.55
CA ALA A 125 0.43 22.11 -0.34
C ALA A 125 1.16 23.06 -1.30
N GLU A 126 2.48 23.21 -1.15
CA GLU A 126 3.29 24.21 -1.84
C GLU A 126 4.10 23.60 -3.00
N PRO A 127 4.51 24.39 -4.00
CA PRO A 127 5.43 23.94 -5.03
C PRO A 127 6.84 23.69 -4.46
N ILE A 128 7.66 22.96 -5.22
CA ILE A 128 9.08 22.79 -4.91
C ILE A 128 9.77 24.15 -4.74
N PRO A 129 10.61 24.34 -3.69
CA PRO A 129 11.35 25.58 -3.51
C PRO A 129 12.33 25.85 -4.66
N ALA A 130 12.62 27.13 -4.91
CA ALA A 130 13.59 27.52 -5.92
C ALA A 130 15.04 27.21 -5.47
N PRO A 131 15.97 26.96 -6.41
CA PRO A 131 17.38 26.77 -6.07
C PRO A 131 18.00 27.97 -5.33
N PRO A 132 18.88 27.74 -4.33
CA PRO A 132 19.47 26.46 -3.93
C PRO A 132 18.71 25.72 -2.81
N LEU A 133 17.54 26.21 -2.40
CA LEU A 133 16.78 25.65 -1.26
C LEU A 133 16.16 24.28 -1.60
N ASP A 134 16.02 23.94 -2.88
CA ASP A 134 15.62 22.63 -3.36
C ASP A 134 16.57 21.50 -2.89
N VAL A 135 17.88 21.70 -3.05
CA VAL A 135 18.89 20.73 -2.63
C VAL A 135 18.91 20.59 -1.11
N ALA A 136 18.93 21.72 -0.39
CA ALA A 136 18.92 21.73 1.08
C ALA A 136 17.66 21.06 1.65
N ALA A 137 16.48 21.37 1.10
CA ALA A 137 15.23 20.74 1.50
C ALA A 137 15.25 19.23 1.24
N ARG A 138 15.79 18.79 0.10
CA ARG A 138 15.90 17.36 -0.23
C ARG A 138 16.78 16.62 0.80
N GLU A 139 17.96 17.14 1.09
CA GLU A 139 18.88 16.54 2.07
C GLU A 139 18.29 16.50 3.48
N ALA A 140 17.64 17.60 3.91
CA ALA A 140 16.98 17.68 5.20
C ALA A 140 15.82 16.68 5.31
N LEU A 141 14.98 16.55 4.27
CA LEU A 141 13.90 15.57 4.23
C LEU A 141 14.43 14.13 4.26
N ASP A 142 15.47 13.81 3.47
CA ASP A 142 16.07 12.47 3.44
C ASP A 142 16.62 12.07 4.83
N ARG A 143 17.32 12.96 5.53
CA ARG A 143 17.78 12.71 6.91
C ARG A 143 16.62 12.61 7.91
N LEU A 144 15.67 13.53 7.86
CA LEU A 144 14.52 13.57 8.76
C LEU A 144 13.70 12.26 8.70
N VAL A 145 13.55 11.70 7.49
CA VAL A 145 12.87 10.44 7.25
C VAL A 145 13.51 9.28 8.02
N VAL A 146 14.84 9.18 7.98
CA VAL A 146 15.58 8.11 8.68
C VAL A 146 15.61 8.40 10.19
N ALA A 147 15.80 9.65 10.61
CA ALA A 147 15.82 10.09 12.01
C ALA A 147 14.55 9.72 12.78
N THR A 148 13.40 9.90 12.15
CA THR A 148 12.09 9.84 12.83
C THR A 148 11.35 8.51 12.67
N GLN A 149 11.83 7.61 11.81
CA GLN A 149 11.14 6.37 11.39
C GLN A 149 10.51 5.53 12.51
N LEU A 150 11.18 5.39 13.66
CA LEU A 150 10.69 4.55 14.77
C LEU A 150 10.01 5.34 15.89
N ARG A 151 10.56 6.50 16.25
CA ARG A 151 10.13 7.29 17.42
C ARG A 151 9.02 8.27 17.08
N PHE A 152 9.05 8.87 15.89
CA PHE A 152 8.06 9.83 15.41
C PHE A 152 7.57 9.45 14.00
N PRO A 153 6.87 8.31 13.83
CA PRO A 153 6.51 7.80 12.50
C PRO A 153 5.72 8.81 11.66
N VAL A 154 4.88 9.64 12.28
CA VAL A 154 4.08 10.66 11.59
C VAL A 154 4.95 11.72 10.91
N ILE A 155 6.07 12.12 11.52
CA ILE A 155 7.00 13.08 10.92
C ILE A 155 7.68 12.43 9.71
N GLY A 156 8.17 11.21 9.87
CA GLY A 156 8.83 10.47 8.79
C GLY A 156 7.88 10.19 7.62
N ASP A 157 6.60 9.93 7.89
CA ASP A 157 5.59 9.75 6.85
C ASP A 157 5.34 11.06 6.08
N LEU A 158 5.10 12.18 6.79
CA LEU A 158 4.91 13.50 6.15
C LEU A 158 6.16 13.97 5.37
N ALA A 159 7.36 13.72 5.89
CA ALA A 159 8.60 14.10 5.22
C ALA A 159 8.76 13.35 3.88
N ARG A 160 8.43 12.05 3.84
CA ARG A 160 8.37 11.29 2.58
C ARG A 160 7.31 11.84 1.64
N SER A 161 6.14 12.25 2.16
CA SER A 161 5.07 12.85 1.36
C SER A 161 5.49 14.13 0.67
N VAL A 162 6.15 15.04 1.40
CA VAL A 162 6.65 16.29 0.82
C VAL A 162 7.72 16.01 -0.23
N ARG A 163 8.69 15.16 0.11
CA ARG A 163 9.77 14.75 -0.81
C ARG A 163 9.19 14.20 -2.12
N PHE A 164 8.21 13.30 -2.01
CA PHE A 164 7.54 12.73 -3.16
C PHE A 164 6.83 13.80 -4.02
N ARG A 165 6.02 14.66 -3.39
CA ARG A 165 5.28 15.72 -4.10
C ARG A 165 6.21 16.69 -4.83
N TRP A 166 7.34 17.05 -4.25
CA TRP A 166 8.25 18.02 -4.84
C TRP A 166 9.18 17.43 -5.91
N PHE A 167 9.70 16.22 -5.71
CA PHE A 167 10.78 15.70 -6.54
C PHE A 167 10.39 14.52 -7.44
N ASP A 168 9.37 13.74 -7.06
CA ASP A 168 8.98 12.52 -7.78
C ASP A 168 7.71 12.75 -8.63
N GLN A 169 6.69 13.42 -8.09
CA GLN A 169 5.40 13.68 -8.78
C GLN A 169 5.55 14.45 -10.11
N PRO A 170 6.36 15.54 -10.22
CA PRO A 170 6.44 16.29 -11.48
C PRO A 170 6.96 15.44 -12.67
N LEU A 171 7.89 14.52 -12.39
CA LEU A 171 8.41 13.58 -13.40
C LEU A 171 7.36 12.55 -13.83
N VAL A 172 6.39 12.21 -12.97
CA VAL A 172 5.24 11.36 -13.32
C VAL A 172 4.31 12.11 -14.28
N ASP A 173 3.99 13.35 -13.94
CA ASP A 173 3.02 14.14 -14.68
C ASP A 173 3.54 14.49 -16.10
N GLU A 174 4.85 14.78 -16.24
CA GLU A 174 5.49 15.02 -17.53
C GLU A 174 5.49 13.77 -18.44
N ASP A 175 5.85 12.61 -17.90
CA ASP A 175 5.84 11.32 -18.60
C ASP A 175 4.43 10.98 -19.10
N ARG A 176 3.41 11.16 -18.24
CA ARG A 176 1.99 10.98 -18.61
C ARG A 176 1.58 11.91 -19.76
N ALA A 177 1.92 13.20 -19.66
CA ALA A 177 1.60 14.17 -20.70
C ALA A 177 2.23 13.79 -22.06
N GLY A 178 3.45 13.28 -22.04
CA GLY A 178 4.14 12.77 -23.22
C GLY A 178 3.43 11.57 -23.88
N VAL A 179 2.98 10.59 -23.10
CA VAL A 179 2.26 9.41 -23.62
C VAL A 179 0.89 9.78 -24.22
N LEU A 180 0.21 10.74 -23.62
CA LEU A 180 -1.12 11.19 -24.05
C LEU A 180 -1.07 12.20 -25.21
N ALA A 181 0.12 12.68 -25.58
CA ALA A 181 0.31 13.58 -26.70
C ALA A 181 -0.11 12.91 -28.03
N GLY A 182 -0.85 13.63 -28.87
CA GLY A 182 -1.28 13.16 -30.19
C GLY A 182 -2.43 12.14 -30.20
N VAL A 183 -2.93 11.70 -29.03
CA VAL A 183 -4.11 10.79 -28.99
C VAL A 183 -5.33 11.45 -29.62
N ARG A 184 -5.56 12.74 -29.34
CA ARG A 184 -6.66 13.51 -29.93
C ARG A 184 -6.63 13.48 -31.46
N ASP A 185 -5.47 13.69 -32.06
CA ASP A 185 -5.29 13.69 -33.52
C ASP A 185 -5.52 12.29 -34.12
N LYS A 186 -5.03 11.23 -33.45
CA LYS A 186 -5.25 9.84 -33.88
C LYS A 186 -6.73 9.45 -33.86
N VAL A 187 -7.45 9.83 -32.81
CA VAL A 187 -8.90 9.58 -32.69
C VAL A 187 -9.68 10.37 -33.74
N ALA A 188 -9.34 11.64 -33.95
CA ALA A 188 -9.97 12.46 -34.99
C ALA A 188 -9.75 11.87 -36.40
N ALA A 189 -8.56 11.36 -36.69
CA ALA A 189 -8.27 10.69 -37.97
C ALA A 189 -9.11 9.42 -38.17
N LEU A 190 -9.30 8.61 -37.12
CA LEU A 190 -10.17 7.42 -37.16
C LEU A 190 -11.66 7.73 -37.31
N ALA A 191 -12.09 8.90 -36.82
CA ALA A 191 -13.46 9.37 -36.96
C ALA A 191 -13.72 9.93 -38.37
N ALA A 192 -12.72 10.58 -38.97
CA ALA A 192 -12.81 11.18 -40.31
C ALA A 192 -12.80 10.15 -41.45
N ASP A 193 -12.12 9.01 -41.26
CA ASP A 193 -12.06 7.92 -42.24
C ASP A 193 -12.43 6.57 -41.59
N PRO A 194 -13.74 6.25 -41.47
CA PRO A 194 -14.20 5.02 -40.85
C PRO A 194 -13.73 3.74 -41.55
N GLU A 195 -13.48 3.80 -42.86
CA GLU A 195 -13.14 2.65 -43.72
C GLU A 195 -11.65 2.56 -44.07
N ALA A 196 -10.80 3.28 -43.32
CA ALA A 196 -9.36 3.27 -43.52
C ALA A 196 -8.78 1.84 -43.49
N ALA A 197 -7.96 1.48 -44.48
CA ALA A 197 -7.40 0.13 -44.59
C ALA A 197 -6.50 -0.27 -43.41
N ASP A 198 -5.89 0.71 -42.73
CA ASP A 198 -5.06 0.54 -41.54
C ASP A 198 -5.82 0.80 -40.21
N ARG A 199 -7.15 0.93 -40.25
CA ARG A 199 -8.00 1.18 -39.08
C ARG A 199 -7.69 0.24 -37.91
N THR A 200 -7.68 -1.07 -38.16
CA THR A 200 -7.47 -2.09 -37.12
C THR A 200 -6.17 -1.85 -36.36
N ALA A 201 -5.07 -1.57 -37.09
CA ALA A 201 -3.77 -1.31 -36.50
C ALA A 201 -3.76 -0.03 -35.65
N ARG A 202 -4.42 1.05 -36.11
CA ARG A 202 -4.55 2.31 -35.36
C ARG A 202 -5.42 2.14 -34.10
N VAL A 203 -6.49 1.35 -34.18
CA VAL A 203 -7.32 1.01 -33.01
C VAL A 203 -6.51 0.18 -32.01
N ASP A 204 -5.73 -0.80 -32.47
CA ASP A 204 -4.86 -1.60 -31.61
C ASP A 204 -3.78 -0.76 -30.94
N GLU A 205 -3.18 0.19 -31.66
CA GLU A 205 -2.22 1.15 -31.11
C GLU A 205 -2.84 1.99 -29.99
N LEU A 206 -4.04 2.57 -30.22
CA LEU A 206 -4.76 3.33 -29.21
C LEU A 206 -5.18 2.47 -28.00
N ALA A 207 -5.63 1.24 -28.24
CA ALA A 207 -6.02 0.32 -27.18
C ALA A 207 -4.83 -0.16 -26.34
N ALA A 208 -3.63 -0.15 -26.92
CA ALA A 208 -2.37 -0.44 -26.24
C ALA A 208 -1.80 0.75 -25.47
N ILE A 209 -2.29 1.99 -25.71
CA ILE A 209 -1.89 3.15 -24.92
C ILE A 209 -2.22 2.88 -23.47
N PRO A 210 -1.23 2.90 -22.58
CA PRO A 210 -1.46 2.39 -21.27
C PRO A 210 -2.15 3.47 -20.43
N GLU A 211 -2.00 4.77 -20.68
CA GLU A 211 -2.68 5.85 -19.94
C GLU A 211 -4.20 5.90 -20.12
N GLN A 212 -4.93 6.57 -19.21
CA GLN A 212 -6.39 6.68 -19.30
C GLN A 212 -6.82 7.50 -20.53
N ILE A 213 -7.43 6.83 -21.52
CA ILE A 213 -7.86 7.47 -22.77
C ILE A 213 -9.37 7.76 -22.84
N VAL A 214 -10.16 7.34 -21.84
CA VAL A 214 -11.61 7.57 -21.84
C VAL A 214 -11.96 9.06 -21.83
N ARG A 215 -11.09 9.91 -21.28
CA ARG A 215 -11.26 11.37 -21.31
C ARG A 215 -11.44 11.92 -22.74
N PHE A 216 -10.78 11.33 -23.74
CA PHE A 216 -10.93 11.78 -25.13
C PHE A 216 -12.30 11.42 -25.72
N LEU A 217 -12.92 10.33 -25.25
CA LEU A 217 -14.32 10.05 -25.57
C LEU A 217 -15.25 11.07 -24.89
N ALA A 218 -15.00 11.40 -23.63
CA ALA A 218 -15.77 12.40 -22.90
C ALA A 218 -15.69 13.80 -23.56
N GLU A 219 -14.50 14.24 -23.94
CA GLU A 219 -14.27 15.49 -24.70
C GLU A 219 -15.13 15.53 -25.96
N ARG A 220 -15.05 14.50 -26.81
CA ARG A 220 -15.80 14.38 -28.06
C ARG A 220 -17.32 14.32 -27.83
N LEU A 221 -17.74 13.66 -26.76
CA LEU A 221 -19.15 13.57 -26.38
C LEU A 221 -19.73 14.94 -26.02
N HIS A 222 -18.96 15.82 -25.37
CA HIS A 222 -19.37 17.20 -25.07
C HIS A 222 -19.29 18.11 -26.29
N GLU A 223 -18.23 18.02 -27.11
CA GLU A 223 -18.08 18.81 -28.36
C GLU A 223 -19.22 18.57 -29.36
N SER A 224 -19.78 17.35 -29.41
CA SER A 224 -20.87 17.00 -30.35
C SER A 224 -22.16 17.79 -30.13
N VAL A 225 -22.43 18.31 -28.92
CA VAL A 225 -23.68 19.02 -28.58
C VAL A 225 -23.68 20.47 -29.01
N ASP A 226 -22.51 21.11 -28.94
CA ASP A 226 -22.34 22.50 -29.36
C ASP A 226 -22.44 22.67 -30.88
N THR A 227 -22.48 21.55 -31.61
CA THR A 227 -22.79 21.51 -33.04
C THR A 227 -24.27 21.22 -33.25
N ALA A 228 -24.89 21.91 -34.22
CA ALA A 228 -26.30 21.71 -34.60
C ALA A 228 -26.64 20.29 -35.12
N ALA A 229 -25.69 19.35 -35.10
CA ALA A 229 -25.75 18.04 -35.76
C ALA A 229 -26.19 16.87 -34.85
N GLY A 230 -26.29 17.05 -33.53
CA GLY A 230 -26.62 15.96 -32.60
C GLY A 230 -25.45 15.00 -32.35
N LEU A 231 -25.73 13.78 -31.85
CA LEU A 231 -24.69 12.77 -31.59
C LEU A 231 -23.97 12.37 -32.89
N GLN A 232 -22.66 12.17 -32.83
CA GLN A 232 -21.90 11.67 -33.97
C GLN A 232 -22.35 10.25 -34.32
N GLN A 233 -22.61 9.98 -35.61
CA GLN A 233 -23.08 8.65 -36.06
C GLN A 233 -22.01 7.55 -35.95
N HIS A 234 -20.74 7.94 -35.90
CA HIS A 234 -19.59 7.07 -35.74
C HIS A 234 -18.70 7.54 -34.59
N GLU A 235 -18.29 6.61 -33.72
CA GLU A 235 -17.39 6.91 -32.60
C GLU A 235 -16.33 5.81 -32.46
N PRO A 236 -15.10 6.02 -32.96
CA PRO A 236 -14.04 5.01 -32.92
C PRO A 236 -13.59 4.65 -31.50
N MET A 237 -13.78 5.53 -30.51
CA MET A 237 -13.39 5.23 -29.13
C MET A 237 -14.18 4.09 -28.51
N LEU A 238 -15.42 3.82 -28.96
CA LEU A 238 -16.17 2.65 -28.49
C LEU A 238 -15.43 1.35 -28.81
N GLU A 239 -14.96 1.21 -30.05
CA GLU A 239 -14.16 0.05 -30.49
C GLU A 239 -12.83 -0.04 -29.74
N VAL A 240 -12.13 1.08 -29.58
CA VAL A 240 -10.86 1.17 -28.83
C VAL A 240 -11.05 0.72 -27.38
N LEU A 241 -12.11 1.17 -26.71
CA LEU A 241 -12.38 0.82 -25.32
C LEU A 241 -12.80 -0.64 -25.16
N ILE A 242 -13.53 -1.25 -26.11
CA ILE A 242 -13.76 -2.70 -26.11
C ILE A 242 -12.43 -3.44 -26.17
N LYS A 243 -11.58 -3.15 -27.17
CA LYS A 243 -10.29 -3.84 -27.31
C LYS A 243 -9.41 -3.65 -26.07
N ARG A 244 -9.39 -2.45 -25.50
CA ARG A 244 -8.61 -2.15 -24.30
C ARG A 244 -9.06 -2.96 -23.08
N HIS A 245 -10.37 -3.07 -22.86
CA HIS A 245 -10.90 -3.68 -21.66
C HIS A 245 -11.04 -5.20 -21.75
N TYR A 246 -11.33 -5.75 -22.94
CA TYR A 246 -11.78 -7.13 -23.09
C TYR A 246 -10.86 -8.03 -23.93
N ARG A 247 -9.79 -7.51 -24.57
CA ARG A 247 -8.91 -8.31 -25.45
C ARG A 247 -8.33 -9.58 -24.82
N GLU A 248 -8.21 -9.62 -23.49
CA GLU A 248 -7.68 -10.76 -22.74
C GLU A 248 -8.69 -11.92 -22.60
N HIS A 249 -9.90 -11.79 -23.13
CA HIS A 249 -11.00 -12.74 -22.96
C HIS A 249 -11.54 -13.31 -24.28
N GLU A 250 -10.67 -13.43 -25.28
CA GLU A 250 -11.00 -13.96 -26.62
C GLU A 250 -12.18 -13.23 -27.27
N LEU A 251 -11.97 -11.97 -27.65
CA LEU A 251 -12.98 -11.19 -28.35
C LEU A 251 -13.34 -11.78 -29.72
N HIS A 252 -14.63 -11.96 -29.97
CA HIS A 252 -15.16 -12.34 -31.28
C HIS A 252 -16.38 -11.47 -31.64
N ALA A 253 -16.75 -11.49 -32.93
CA ALA A 253 -17.88 -10.71 -33.47
C ALA A 253 -17.84 -9.19 -33.17
N LEU A 254 -16.64 -8.62 -32.94
CA LEU A 254 -16.48 -7.18 -32.74
C LEU A 254 -16.98 -6.43 -33.99
N ARG A 255 -17.97 -5.56 -33.80
CA ARG A 255 -18.55 -4.73 -34.86
C ARG A 255 -18.99 -3.37 -34.34
N THR A 256 -18.97 -2.38 -35.22
CA THR A 256 -19.52 -1.04 -34.99
C THR A 256 -20.68 -0.78 -35.94
N PHE A 257 -21.75 -0.15 -35.47
CA PHE A 257 -22.91 0.19 -36.31
C PHE A 257 -23.65 1.41 -35.73
N THR A 258 -24.62 1.93 -36.46
CA THR A 258 -25.48 3.02 -36.00
C THR A 258 -26.92 2.52 -35.89
N GLU A 259 -27.55 2.74 -34.74
CA GLU A 259 -28.95 2.38 -34.49
C GLU A 259 -29.67 3.63 -33.95
N THR A 260 -30.84 3.97 -34.50
CA THR A 260 -31.56 5.21 -34.16
C THR A 260 -30.72 6.51 -34.21
N GLY A 261 -29.68 6.55 -35.06
CA GLY A 261 -28.76 7.69 -35.19
C GLY A 261 -27.66 7.76 -34.11
N ARG A 262 -27.50 6.70 -33.30
CA ARG A 262 -26.49 6.59 -32.23
C ARG A 262 -25.43 5.54 -32.59
N PRO A 263 -24.14 5.77 -32.30
CA PRO A 263 -23.10 4.80 -32.54
C PRO A 263 -23.12 3.70 -31.49
N PHE A 264 -22.96 2.47 -31.94
CA PHE A 264 -22.79 1.27 -31.15
C PHE A 264 -21.47 0.61 -31.49
N ALA A 265 -20.84 0.02 -30.49
CA ALA A 265 -19.90 -1.07 -30.69
C ALA A 265 -20.39 -2.27 -29.88
N THR A 266 -20.23 -3.46 -30.43
CA THR A 266 -20.64 -4.71 -29.76
C THR A 266 -19.55 -5.74 -29.96
N ALA A 267 -19.41 -6.65 -29.00
CA ALA A 267 -18.54 -7.79 -29.12
C ALA A 267 -19.02 -8.92 -28.23
N ASP A 268 -18.60 -10.12 -28.54
CA ASP A 268 -18.82 -11.28 -27.69
C ASP A 268 -17.46 -11.73 -27.12
N TYR A 269 -17.50 -12.29 -25.90
CA TYR A 269 -16.32 -12.81 -25.23
C TYR A 269 -16.70 -13.93 -24.25
N THR A 270 -15.71 -14.71 -23.82
CA THR A 270 -15.92 -15.77 -22.81
C THR A 270 -15.16 -15.44 -21.54
N LEU A 271 -15.86 -15.45 -20.40
CA LEU A 271 -15.26 -15.20 -19.09
C LEU A 271 -15.79 -16.21 -18.07
N ASP A 272 -14.87 -16.93 -17.42
CA ASP A 272 -15.20 -18.00 -16.45
C ASP A 272 -16.17 -19.05 -17.05
N ASP A 273 -15.87 -19.48 -18.30
CA ASP A 273 -16.68 -20.39 -19.14
C ASP A 273 -18.11 -19.91 -19.43
N ARG A 274 -18.34 -18.60 -19.37
CA ARG A 274 -19.65 -17.98 -19.65
C ARG A 274 -19.56 -17.11 -20.90
N PRO A 275 -20.17 -17.53 -22.02
CA PRO A 275 -20.36 -16.67 -23.18
C PRO A 275 -21.12 -15.41 -22.79
N THR A 276 -20.60 -14.26 -23.16
CA THR A 276 -21.14 -12.96 -22.79
C THR A 276 -21.16 -12.01 -23.98
N HIS A 277 -22.31 -11.40 -24.22
CA HIS A 277 -22.52 -10.34 -25.20
C HIS A 277 -22.31 -8.97 -24.54
N LEU A 278 -21.48 -8.13 -25.14
CA LEU A 278 -21.21 -6.75 -24.72
C LEU A 278 -21.89 -5.77 -25.66
N THR A 279 -22.75 -4.92 -25.11
CA THR A 279 -23.32 -3.75 -25.77
C THR A 279 -22.67 -2.49 -25.25
N THR A 280 -22.13 -1.64 -26.12
CA THR A 280 -21.62 -0.31 -25.72
C THR A 280 -22.11 0.81 -26.61
N SER A 281 -22.45 1.94 -25.99
CA SER A 281 -22.92 3.12 -26.68
C SER A 281 -22.66 4.41 -25.88
N ILE A 282 -22.92 5.55 -26.50
CA ILE A 282 -22.76 6.89 -25.91
C ILE A 282 -24.12 7.56 -25.71
N GLY A 283 -24.24 8.57 -24.85
CA GLY A 283 -25.50 9.33 -24.69
C GLY A 283 -25.47 10.40 -23.61
N SER A 284 -26.65 10.69 -23.05
CA SER A 284 -26.83 11.54 -21.86
C SER A 284 -27.54 10.78 -20.75
N VAL A 285 -27.24 11.10 -19.49
CA VAL A 285 -27.95 10.56 -18.33
C VAL A 285 -29.45 10.87 -18.38
N GLU A 286 -29.85 11.98 -18.98
CA GLU A 286 -31.26 12.34 -19.19
C GLU A 286 -32.02 11.35 -20.10
N GLU A 287 -31.29 10.57 -20.90
CA GLU A 287 -31.86 9.54 -21.77
C GLU A 287 -32.09 8.21 -21.04
N LEU A 288 -31.68 8.07 -19.78
CA LEU A 288 -31.95 6.90 -18.94
C LEU A 288 -33.40 6.92 -18.43
N VAL A 289 -34.35 6.95 -19.36
CA VAL A 289 -35.79 6.90 -19.10
C VAL A 289 -36.46 5.89 -20.04
N PRO A 290 -37.50 5.18 -19.60
CA PRO A 290 -38.18 4.18 -20.44
C PRO A 290 -38.70 4.77 -21.75
N GLY A 291 -38.46 4.06 -22.85
CA GLY A 291 -38.90 4.46 -24.20
C GLY A 291 -38.07 5.57 -24.84
N SER A 292 -36.96 6.00 -24.24
CA SER A 292 -36.01 6.88 -24.90
C SER A 292 -35.34 6.20 -26.11
N ALA A 293 -34.68 6.99 -26.97
CA ALA A 293 -33.89 6.43 -28.07
C ALA A 293 -32.75 5.54 -27.56
N LEU A 294 -32.13 5.90 -26.42
CA LEU A 294 -31.08 5.09 -25.79
C LEU A 294 -31.65 3.76 -25.27
N ASP A 295 -32.73 3.81 -24.49
CA ASP A 295 -33.38 2.60 -23.95
C ASP A 295 -33.83 1.65 -25.07
N THR A 296 -34.51 2.19 -26.08
CA THR A 296 -35.01 1.39 -27.21
C THR A 296 -33.88 0.69 -27.95
N ALA A 297 -32.80 1.41 -28.27
CA ALA A 297 -31.68 0.87 -29.03
C ALA A 297 -30.85 -0.14 -28.22
N VAL A 298 -30.56 0.16 -26.94
CA VAL A 298 -29.82 -0.76 -26.06
C VAL A 298 -30.63 -2.02 -25.79
N SER A 299 -31.93 -1.88 -25.51
CA SER A 299 -32.82 -3.02 -25.29
C SER A 299 -32.90 -3.94 -26.52
N ALA A 300 -32.98 -3.36 -27.72
CA ALA A 300 -33.01 -4.14 -28.96
C ALA A 300 -31.76 -5.02 -29.15
N ASP A 301 -30.57 -4.47 -28.90
CA ASP A 301 -29.31 -5.22 -29.01
C ASP A 301 -29.16 -6.26 -27.87
N VAL A 302 -29.43 -5.86 -26.63
CA VAL A 302 -29.39 -6.76 -25.47
C VAL A 302 -30.29 -7.98 -25.67
N TRP A 303 -31.52 -7.81 -26.17
CA TRP A 303 -32.44 -8.92 -26.41
C TRP A 303 -32.19 -9.67 -27.73
N ALA A 304 -31.36 -9.13 -28.63
CA ALA A 304 -30.91 -9.83 -29.83
C ALA A 304 -29.71 -10.78 -29.58
N ARG A 305 -29.16 -10.80 -28.36
CA ARG A 305 -28.06 -11.70 -27.97
C ARG A 305 -28.39 -13.17 -28.25
N THR A 306 -27.34 -13.96 -28.49
CA THR A 306 -27.46 -15.41 -28.67
C THR A 306 -28.09 -16.07 -27.43
N GLU A 307 -29.02 -17.00 -27.64
CA GLU A 307 -29.64 -17.76 -26.56
C GLU A 307 -28.58 -18.49 -25.72
N GLY A 308 -28.69 -18.40 -24.39
CA GLY A 308 -27.72 -18.96 -23.44
C GLY A 308 -26.54 -18.04 -23.12
N SER A 309 -26.32 -16.95 -23.86
CA SER A 309 -25.30 -15.95 -23.53
C SER A 309 -25.78 -14.98 -22.44
N GLN A 310 -24.85 -14.59 -21.56
CA GLN A 310 -25.06 -13.45 -20.65
C GLN A 310 -25.00 -12.13 -21.44
N SER A 311 -25.51 -11.05 -20.87
CA SER A 311 -25.38 -9.71 -21.45
C SER A 311 -24.71 -8.77 -20.45
N VAL A 312 -23.84 -7.88 -20.92
CA VAL A 312 -23.30 -6.75 -20.17
C VAL A 312 -23.41 -5.49 -21.00
N VAL A 313 -23.61 -4.35 -20.34
CA VAL A 313 -23.73 -3.06 -21.02
C VAL A 313 -22.69 -2.08 -20.47
N ASP A 314 -21.99 -1.38 -21.35
CA ASP A 314 -21.12 -0.24 -21.01
C ASP A 314 -21.68 1.03 -21.68
N LEU A 315 -22.14 2.00 -20.87
CA LEU A 315 -22.70 3.27 -21.37
C LEU A 315 -21.76 4.43 -21.06
N TYR A 316 -21.47 5.26 -22.05
CA TYR A 316 -20.66 6.48 -21.90
C TYR A 316 -21.55 7.71 -22.02
N LEU A 317 -21.92 8.29 -20.88
CA LEU A 317 -22.97 9.29 -20.78
C LEU A 317 -22.42 10.65 -20.35
N ARG A 318 -22.91 11.72 -20.98
CA ARG A 318 -22.73 13.06 -20.40
C ARG A 318 -23.66 13.25 -19.21
N TRP A 319 -23.20 14.02 -18.24
CA TRP A 319 -24.02 14.40 -17.10
C TRP A 319 -23.71 15.82 -16.62
N PRO A 320 -24.21 16.87 -17.32
CA PRO A 320 -23.91 18.26 -16.97
C PRO A 320 -24.18 18.59 -15.48
N ASP A 321 -25.28 18.07 -14.94
CA ASP A 321 -25.68 18.24 -13.53
C ASP A 321 -25.26 17.06 -12.64
N GLU A 322 -24.06 16.52 -12.88
CA GLU A 322 -23.46 15.46 -12.07
C GLU A 322 -23.27 15.91 -10.61
N PRO A 323 -23.83 15.16 -9.63
CA PRO A 323 -23.62 15.44 -8.22
C PRO A 323 -22.15 15.45 -7.82
N GLN A 324 -21.77 16.30 -6.86
CA GLN A 324 -20.41 16.30 -6.32
C GLN A 324 -20.13 15.06 -5.45
N SER A 325 -21.16 14.51 -4.81
CA SER A 325 -21.05 13.29 -4.00
C SER A 325 -21.15 12.06 -4.89
N PRO A 326 -20.16 11.16 -4.90
CA PRO A 326 -20.24 9.90 -5.65
C PRO A 326 -21.39 9.00 -5.18
N ASP A 327 -21.75 9.05 -3.89
CA ASP A 327 -22.88 8.28 -3.39
C ASP A 327 -24.21 8.82 -3.90
N GLU A 328 -24.37 10.15 -3.98
CA GLU A 328 -25.58 10.77 -4.56
C GLU A 328 -25.67 10.51 -6.07
N ALA A 329 -24.54 10.54 -6.78
CA ALA A 329 -24.48 10.16 -8.19
C ALA A 329 -24.90 8.71 -8.40
N SER A 330 -24.39 7.79 -7.55
CA SER A 330 -24.78 6.38 -7.59
C SER A 330 -26.27 6.17 -7.34
N ASP A 331 -26.83 6.79 -6.29
CA ASP A 331 -28.25 6.65 -5.95
C ASP A 331 -29.17 7.15 -7.08
N ARG A 332 -28.81 8.26 -7.73
CA ARG A 332 -29.56 8.80 -8.88
C ARG A 332 -29.47 7.88 -10.10
N LEU A 333 -28.29 7.36 -10.43
CA LEU A 333 -28.12 6.42 -11.54
C LEU A 333 -28.87 5.11 -11.27
N ALA A 334 -28.80 4.58 -10.04
CA ALA A 334 -29.54 3.39 -9.64
C ALA A 334 -31.05 3.59 -9.85
N ALA A 335 -31.61 4.71 -9.40
CA ALA A 335 -33.03 5.02 -9.57
C ALA A 335 -33.45 5.11 -11.04
N LEU A 336 -32.62 5.70 -11.91
CA LEU A 336 -32.90 5.78 -13.35
C LEU A 336 -32.82 4.41 -14.03
N LEU A 337 -31.76 3.64 -13.75
CA LEU A 337 -31.57 2.31 -14.32
C LEU A 337 -32.60 1.30 -13.83
N GLN A 338 -33.11 1.46 -12.60
CA GLN A 338 -34.14 0.58 -12.01
C GLN A 338 -35.41 0.52 -12.88
N GLU A 339 -35.73 1.60 -13.59
CA GLU A 339 -36.90 1.69 -14.46
C GLU A 339 -36.68 1.10 -15.86
N LEU A 340 -35.43 0.79 -16.23
CA LEU A 340 -35.07 0.31 -17.57
C LEU A 340 -35.07 -1.22 -17.64
N PRO A 341 -35.93 -1.85 -18.47
CA PRO A 341 -36.05 -3.31 -18.52
C PRO A 341 -34.74 -4.04 -18.85
N PHE A 342 -33.94 -3.52 -19.79
CA PHE A 342 -32.68 -4.17 -20.16
C PHE A 342 -31.69 -4.24 -18.99
N ALA A 343 -31.75 -3.33 -18.03
CA ALA A 343 -30.82 -3.31 -16.90
C ALA A 343 -30.99 -4.54 -16.00
N HIS A 344 -32.22 -5.07 -15.90
CA HIS A 344 -32.55 -6.30 -15.15
C HIS A 344 -32.19 -7.59 -15.90
N ASP A 345 -32.18 -7.53 -17.23
CA ASP A 345 -31.85 -8.67 -18.12
C ASP A 345 -30.35 -8.79 -18.45
N THR A 346 -29.52 -8.01 -17.75
CA THR A 346 -28.06 -8.02 -17.92
C THR A 346 -27.38 -8.48 -16.64
N ARG A 347 -26.16 -9.01 -16.75
CA ARG A 347 -25.32 -9.32 -15.58
C ARG A 347 -24.83 -8.05 -14.88
N ARG A 348 -24.65 -6.96 -15.64
CA ARG A 348 -24.29 -5.63 -15.13
C ARG A 348 -24.52 -4.55 -16.19
N VAL A 349 -24.68 -3.33 -15.71
CA VAL A 349 -24.60 -2.09 -16.49
C VAL A 349 -23.49 -1.23 -15.89
N ALA A 350 -22.41 -0.98 -16.62
CA ALA A 350 -21.41 0.01 -16.27
C ALA A 350 -21.76 1.34 -16.94
N VAL A 351 -21.90 2.38 -16.14
CA VAL A 351 -22.18 3.74 -16.58
C VAL A 351 -20.95 4.59 -16.30
N CYS A 352 -20.35 5.07 -17.38
CA CYS A 352 -19.25 6.01 -17.38
C CYS A 352 -19.83 7.42 -17.58
N VAL A 353 -19.59 8.34 -16.65
CA VAL A 353 -20.15 9.70 -16.67
C VAL A 353 -19.07 10.77 -16.74
N SER A 354 -19.43 11.90 -17.34
CA SER A 354 -18.60 13.10 -17.34
C SER A 354 -19.48 14.34 -17.25
N GLY A 355 -19.27 15.15 -16.21
CA GLY A 355 -19.88 16.47 -16.07
C GLY A 355 -19.24 17.62 -16.84
N GLY A 356 -18.23 17.35 -17.69
CA GLY A 356 -17.59 18.38 -18.54
C GLY A 356 -16.23 17.94 -19.07
N THR A 357 -15.67 18.70 -20.02
CA THR A 357 -14.38 18.38 -20.68
C THR A 357 -13.19 18.40 -19.73
N ASP A 358 -13.24 19.23 -18.69
CA ASP A 358 -12.16 19.39 -17.70
C ASP A 358 -12.41 18.58 -16.41
N ARG A 359 -13.49 17.79 -16.35
CA ARG A 359 -13.83 16.97 -15.18
C ARG A 359 -13.34 15.54 -15.36
N HIS A 360 -12.99 14.90 -14.23
CA HIS A 360 -12.67 13.48 -14.18
C HIS A 360 -13.84 12.65 -14.72
N VAL A 361 -13.52 11.50 -15.31
CA VAL A 361 -14.52 10.57 -15.83
C VAL A 361 -14.76 9.48 -14.80
N ASP A 362 -15.98 9.40 -14.29
CA ASP A 362 -16.34 8.45 -13.23
C ASP A 362 -17.06 7.22 -13.78
N TYR A 363 -16.87 6.08 -13.11
CA TYR A 363 -17.53 4.82 -13.45
C TYR A 363 -18.38 4.32 -12.28
N PHE A 364 -19.63 3.99 -12.57
CA PHE A 364 -20.55 3.34 -11.66
C PHE A 364 -21.03 2.04 -12.29
N THR A 365 -20.93 0.92 -11.58
CA THR A 365 -21.36 -0.38 -12.12
C THR A 365 -22.49 -0.92 -11.29
N PHE A 366 -23.62 -1.21 -11.91
CA PHE A 366 -24.81 -1.75 -11.24
C PHE A 366 -25.04 -3.19 -11.65
N ARG A 367 -25.48 -4.01 -10.69
CA ARG A 367 -25.82 -5.41 -10.88
C ARG A 367 -27.24 -5.67 -10.36
N PRO A 368 -28.08 -6.41 -11.09
CA PRO A 368 -29.36 -6.84 -10.54
C PRO A 368 -29.13 -7.88 -9.44
N VAL A 369 -29.67 -7.62 -8.25
CA VAL A 369 -29.69 -8.50 -7.08
C VAL A 369 -31.12 -8.51 -6.56
N ASP A 370 -31.76 -9.68 -6.59
CA ASP A 370 -33.14 -9.87 -6.11
C ASP A 370 -34.15 -8.82 -6.67
N GLY A 371 -34.00 -8.45 -7.95
CA GLY A 371 -34.86 -7.48 -8.65
C GLY A 371 -34.53 -6.00 -8.38
N THR A 372 -33.47 -5.71 -7.65
CA THR A 372 -32.99 -4.35 -7.37
C THR A 372 -31.62 -4.14 -8.01
N LEU A 373 -31.37 -2.97 -8.59
CA LEU A 373 -30.05 -2.60 -9.11
C LEU A 373 -29.18 -2.10 -7.95
N VAL A 374 -28.12 -2.86 -7.65
CA VAL A 374 -27.17 -2.54 -6.58
C VAL A 374 -25.82 -2.20 -7.19
N GLU A 375 -25.21 -1.11 -6.74
CA GLU A 375 -23.88 -0.72 -7.18
C GLU A 375 -22.80 -1.71 -6.67
N ASP A 376 -21.93 -2.14 -7.57
CA ASP A 376 -20.68 -2.83 -7.27
C ASP A 376 -19.60 -1.80 -6.87
N ARG A 377 -19.64 -1.38 -5.60
CA ARG A 377 -18.71 -0.38 -5.03
C ARG A 377 -17.23 -0.76 -5.15
N LEU A 378 -16.91 -2.05 -5.28
CA LEU A 378 -15.52 -2.52 -5.45
C LEU A 378 -14.88 -1.97 -6.72
N VAL A 379 -15.66 -1.73 -7.77
CA VAL A 379 -15.17 -1.21 -9.06
C VAL A 379 -15.55 0.25 -9.29
N ARG A 380 -16.05 0.97 -8.28
CA ARG A 380 -16.38 2.40 -8.41
C ARG A 380 -15.16 3.20 -8.88
N GLY A 381 -15.38 4.08 -9.84
CA GLY A 381 -14.36 4.94 -10.43
C GLY A 381 -13.44 4.25 -11.46
N VAL A 382 -13.64 2.95 -11.74
CA VAL A 382 -12.91 2.23 -12.80
C VAL A 382 -13.82 1.31 -13.59
N HIS A 383 -13.42 0.96 -14.81
CA HIS A 383 -14.14 -0.05 -15.59
C HIS A 383 -14.07 -1.44 -14.91
N PRO A 384 -15.14 -2.26 -14.92
CA PRO A 384 -15.16 -3.58 -14.23
C PRO A 384 -14.03 -4.53 -14.63
N MET A 385 -13.63 -4.53 -15.91
CA MET A 385 -12.50 -5.36 -16.38
C MET A 385 -11.15 -4.85 -15.86
N VAL A 386 -11.00 -3.54 -15.64
CA VAL A 386 -9.82 -2.98 -14.96
C VAL A 386 -9.82 -3.42 -13.50
N GLY A 387 -10.98 -3.35 -12.82
CA GLY A 387 -11.12 -3.84 -11.45
C GLY A 387 -10.79 -5.33 -11.30
N ARG A 388 -11.19 -6.16 -12.26
CA ARG A 388 -10.82 -7.58 -12.29
C ARG A 388 -9.31 -7.77 -12.46
N ARG A 389 -8.68 -7.08 -13.41
CA ARG A 389 -7.23 -7.15 -13.67
C ARG A 389 -6.41 -6.70 -12.44
N LEU A 390 -6.92 -5.71 -11.70
CA LEU A 390 -6.35 -5.23 -10.44
C LEU A 390 -6.68 -6.13 -9.23
N ASN A 391 -7.34 -7.26 -9.44
CA ASN A 391 -7.73 -8.21 -8.41
C ASN A 391 -8.62 -7.63 -7.30
N LEU A 392 -9.43 -6.60 -7.59
CA LEU A 392 -10.35 -6.00 -6.62
C LEU A 392 -11.39 -7.01 -6.08
N TRP A 393 -11.68 -8.05 -6.85
CA TRP A 393 -12.52 -9.17 -6.40
C TRP A 393 -11.97 -9.85 -5.14
N ARG A 394 -10.66 -9.74 -4.85
CA ARG A 394 -10.07 -10.27 -3.62
C ARG A 394 -10.55 -9.56 -2.36
N LEU A 395 -11.13 -8.36 -2.48
CA LEU A 395 -11.65 -7.58 -1.36
C LEU A 395 -13.12 -7.89 -1.05
N SER A 396 -13.71 -8.93 -1.63
CA SER A 396 -15.14 -9.27 -1.44
C SER A 396 -15.56 -9.54 0.01
N ALA A 397 -14.62 -9.91 0.88
CA ALA A 397 -14.83 -10.12 2.32
C ALA A 397 -14.81 -8.82 3.14
N PHE A 398 -14.59 -7.68 2.50
CA PHE A 398 -14.49 -6.36 3.12
C PHE A 398 -15.59 -5.44 2.61
N ASP A 399 -16.08 -4.56 3.49
CA ASP A 399 -16.79 -3.36 3.09
C ASP A 399 -15.75 -2.31 2.70
N VAL A 400 -15.85 -1.83 1.47
CA VAL A 400 -14.83 -0.94 0.89
C VAL A 400 -15.34 0.48 0.73
N THR A 401 -14.49 1.43 1.04
CA THR A 401 -14.68 2.86 0.77
C THR A 401 -13.52 3.36 -0.07
N ARG A 402 -13.83 3.98 -1.21
CA ARG A 402 -12.81 4.59 -2.06
C ARG A 402 -12.34 5.90 -1.44
N LEU A 403 -11.03 6.04 -1.27
CA LEU A 403 -10.39 7.27 -0.78
C LEU A 403 -9.73 8.05 -1.92
N GLU A 404 -9.59 9.35 -1.72
CA GLU A 404 -8.86 10.23 -2.62
C GLU A 404 -7.39 9.85 -2.68
N ALA A 405 -6.84 9.75 -3.89
CA ALA A 405 -5.47 9.41 -4.17
C ALA A 405 -5.03 10.03 -5.51
N PRO A 406 -3.71 10.09 -5.81
CA PRO A 406 -3.24 10.51 -7.13
C PRO A 406 -3.88 9.67 -8.26
N GLU A 407 -3.96 10.23 -9.48
CA GLU A 407 -4.70 9.65 -10.63
C GLU A 407 -4.33 8.18 -10.94
N ASP A 408 -3.06 7.79 -10.73
CA ASP A 408 -2.56 6.43 -11.00
C ASP A 408 -2.76 5.44 -9.84
N VAL A 409 -3.33 5.88 -8.72
CA VAL A 409 -3.51 5.09 -7.51
C VAL A 409 -4.99 4.93 -7.19
N LEU A 410 -5.43 3.69 -7.05
CA LEU A 410 -6.70 3.38 -6.41
C LEU A 410 -6.43 3.11 -4.92
N LEU A 411 -6.98 3.92 -4.02
CA LEU A 411 -6.84 3.69 -2.58
C LEU A 411 -8.19 3.31 -1.97
N TYR A 412 -8.22 2.18 -1.28
CA TYR A 412 -9.40 1.69 -0.57
C TYR A 412 -9.14 1.61 0.93
N GLU A 413 -10.09 2.11 1.71
CA GLU A 413 -10.28 1.69 3.10
C GLU A 413 -11.16 0.43 3.10
N CYS A 414 -10.67 -0.64 3.71
CA CYS A 414 -11.31 -1.94 3.74
C CYS A 414 -11.59 -2.30 5.20
N VAL A 415 -12.85 -2.50 5.56
CA VAL A 415 -13.26 -2.98 6.89
C VAL A 415 -13.80 -4.40 6.72
N ALA A 416 -13.24 -5.37 7.45
CA ALA A 416 -13.71 -6.75 7.29
C ALA A 416 -15.14 -6.91 7.81
N LYS A 417 -15.97 -7.62 7.04
CA LYS A 417 -17.40 -7.82 7.35
C LYS A 417 -17.62 -8.54 8.69
N ASP A 418 -16.78 -9.54 8.97
CA ASP A 418 -16.89 -10.37 10.18
C ASP A 418 -16.04 -9.84 11.36
N ASN A 419 -15.16 -8.86 11.11
CA ASN A 419 -14.26 -8.31 12.13
C ASN A 419 -14.05 -6.79 11.91
N PRO A 420 -14.88 -5.93 12.50
CA PRO A 420 -14.77 -4.47 12.32
C PRO A 420 -13.46 -3.85 12.82
N GLU A 421 -12.70 -4.55 13.68
CA GLU A 421 -11.38 -4.09 14.13
C GLU A 421 -10.27 -4.39 13.11
N ASP A 422 -10.55 -5.22 12.10
CA ASP A 422 -9.69 -5.44 10.94
C ASP A 422 -9.98 -4.37 9.87
N THR A 423 -9.30 -3.23 10.02
CA THR A 423 -9.31 -2.15 9.04
C THR A 423 -7.97 -2.08 8.32
N ARG A 424 -8.00 -2.05 6.99
CA ARG A 424 -6.81 -2.04 6.15
C ARG A 424 -6.90 -0.95 5.09
N LEU A 425 -5.76 -0.37 4.73
CA LEU A 425 -5.64 0.39 3.49
C LEU A 425 -5.08 -0.51 2.38
N VAL A 426 -5.73 -0.53 1.23
CA VAL A 426 -5.26 -1.26 0.05
C VAL A 426 -5.06 -0.26 -1.08
N ALA A 427 -3.80 -0.02 -1.44
CA ALA A 427 -3.42 0.85 -2.55
C ALA A 427 -3.07 0.02 -3.77
N LEU A 428 -3.58 0.40 -4.94
CA LEU A 428 -3.35 -0.28 -6.19
C LEU A 428 -2.81 0.69 -7.24
N ALA A 429 -1.86 0.24 -8.05
CA ALA A 429 -1.35 1.00 -9.19
C ALA A 429 -1.12 0.10 -10.40
N GLN A 430 -1.10 0.73 -11.58
CA GLN A 430 -0.79 0.06 -12.84
C GLN A 430 0.53 0.60 -13.38
N VAL A 431 1.47 -0.30 -13.66
CA VAL A 431 2.71 0.03 -14.35
C VAL A 431 2.50 -0.22 -15.83
N ARG A 432 2.47 0.90 -16.53
CA ARG A 432 1.98 1.05 -17.88
C ARG A 432 3.10 0.98 -18.92
N GLN A 433 4.33 1.25 -18.48
CA GLN A 433 5.57 1.13 -19.23
C GLN A 433 6.65 0.50 -18.35
N ILE A 434 7.60 -0.19 -18.95
CA ILE A 434 8.74 -0.77 -18.23
C ILE A 434 10.04 -0.32 -18.86
N VAL A 435 10.91 0.22 -18.03
CA VAL A 435 12.30 0.52 -18.35
C VAL A 435 13.14 -0.28 -17.38
N VAL A 436 14.06 -1.07 -17.91
CA VAL A 436 14.96 -1.91 -17.12
C VAL A 436 16.31 -1.23 -17.08
N VAL A 437 16.73 -0.84 -15.88
CA VAL A 437 18.08 -0.31 -15.66
C VAL A 437 18.99 -1.46 -15.28
N ARG A 438 20.17 -1.52 -15.91
CA ARG A 438 21.18 -2.54 -15.65
C ARG A 438 22.45 -1.90 -15.11
N ASP A 439 23.15 -2.62 -14.24
CA ASP A 439 24.48 -2.24 -13.77
C ASP A 439 25.57 -2.57 -14.81
N GLU A 440 26.82 -2.24 -14.47
CA GLU A 440 27.99 -2.52 -15.31
C GLU A 440 28.22 -4.02 -15.55
N ALA A 441 27.69 -4.90 -14.69
CA ALA A 441 27.74 -6.35 -14.84
C ALA A 441 26.58 -6.91 -15.69
N GLY A 442 25.69 -6.04 -16.19
CA GLY A 442 24.51 -6.41 -16.98
C GLY A 442 23.34 -6.97 -16.15
N GLN A 443 23.45 -6.98 -14.81
CA GLN A 443 22.36 -7.39 -13.93
C GLN A 443 21.34 -6.26 -13.78
N VAL A 444 20.09 -6.60 -13.51
CA VAL A 444 19.05 -5.59 -13.32
C VAL A 444 19.25 -4.88 -11.98
N SER A 445 19.49 -3.58 -12.05
CA SER A 445 19.75 -2.72 -10.90
C SER A 445 18.51 -1.93 -10.46
N GLY A 446 17.50 -1.80 -11.33
CA GLY A 446 16.24 -1.13 -10.98
C GLY A 446 15.16 -1.22 -12.05
N LEU A 447 13.93 -0.98 -11.62
CA LEU A 447 12.72 -0.89 -12.44
C LEU A 447 12.00 0.42 -12.11
N PRO A 448 12.45 1.57 -12.64
CA PRO A 448 12.03 2.89 -12.17
C PRO A 448 10.51 3.11 -12.16
N HIS A 449 9.79 2.67 -13.20
CA HIS A 449 8.33 2.84 -13.24
C HIS A 449 7.61 1.98 -12.19
N VAL A 450 8.13 0.79 -11.87
CA VAL A 450 7.57 -0.08 -10.82
C VAL A 450 7.86 0.51 -9.44
N GLU A 451 9.11 0.93 -9.21
CA GLU A 451 9.52 1.59 -7.97
C GLU A 451 8.69 2.85 -7.71
N ARG A 452 8.46 3.65 -8.75
CA ARG A 452 7.62 4.85 -8.73
C ARG A 452 6.15 4.53 -8.41
N ALA A 453 5.56 3.52 -9.06
CA ALA A 453 4.19 3.09 -8.76
C ALA A 453 4.03 2.65 -7.29
N ILE A 454 4.98 1.86 -6.78
CA ILE A 454 5.00 1.45 -5.38
C ILE A 454 5.12 2.68 -4.47
N ALA A 455 6.00 3.63 -4.79
CA ALA A 455 6.17 4.87 -4.04
C ALA A 455 4.86 5.68 -3.98
N ASN A 456 4.14 5.83 -5.09
CA ASN A 456 2.84 6.52 -5.15
C ASN A 456 1.81 5.86 -4.24
N CYS A 457 1.71 4.52 -4.27
CA CYS A 457 0.81 3.76 -3.41
C CYS A 457 1.14 3.95 -1.93
N LEU A 458 2.43 3.83 -1.58
CA LEU A 458 2.90 4.00 -0.20
C LEU A 458 2.65 5.43 0.30
N GLU A 459 2.83 6.42 -0.56
CA GLU A 459 2.54 7.81 -0.25
C GLU A 459 1.04 8.04 0.01
N ALA A 460 0.16 7.49 -0.83
CA ALA A 460 -1.29 7.57 -0.61
C ALA A 460 -1.70 6.95 0.74
N ILE A 461 -1.12 5.80 1.09
CA ILE A 461 -1.33 5.15 2.41
C ILE A 461 -0.84 6.05 3.54
N ARG A 462 0.36 6.62 3.43
CA ARG A 462 0.94 7.50 4.45
C ARG A 462 0.12 8.73 4.71
N ARG A 463 -0.39 9.37 3.66
CA ARG A 463 -1.22 10.57 3.77
C ARG A 463 -2.47 10.30 4.60
N VAL A 464 -3.15 9.19 4.34
CA VAL A 464 -4.32 8.78 5.12
C VAL A 464 -3.94 8.43 6.55
N ARG A 465 -2.82 7.72 6.76
CA ARG A 465 -2.34 7.43 8.12
C ARG A 465 -2.01 8.71 8.89
N ALA A 466 -1.32 9.65 8.27
CA ALA A 466 -0.97 10.93 8.87
C ALA A 466 -2.22 11.74 9.25
N SER A 467 -3.26 11.75 8.41
CA SER A 467 -4.52 12.45 8.71
C SER A 467 -5.33 11.83 9.86
N ARG A 468 -5.13 10.53 10.13
CA ARG A 468 -5.81 9.78 11.21
C ARG A 468 -5.12 9.92 12.58
N GLY A 469 -3.93 10.51 12.64
CA GLY A 469 -3.19 10.76 13.90
C GLY A 469 -3.00 9.48 14.73
N PRO A 470 -3.33 9.47 16.05
CA PRO A 470 -3.16 8.27 16.89
C PRO A 470 -3.93 7.02 16.39
N ARG A 471 -5.03 7.21 15.64
CA ARG A 471 -5.80 6.11 15.06
C ARG A 471 -5.09 5.40 13.91
N ALA A 472 -4.01 5.98 13.38
CA ALA A 472 -3.15 5.34 12.37
C ALA A 472 -2.53 4.02 12.84
N SER A 473 -2.40 3.84 14.16
CA SER A 473 -1.94 2.58 14.77
C SER A 473 -2.86 1.39 14.51
N LYS A 474 -4.10 1.62 14.08
CA LYS A 474 -5.03 0.58 13.63
C LYS A 474 -4.84 0.16 12.16
N LEU A 475 -4.04 0.91 11.39
CA LEU A 475 -3.79 0.71 9.95
C LEU A 475 -2.37 0.20 9.73
N ASP A 476 -2.12 -1.01 10.21
CA ASP A 476 -0.83 -1.69 10.25
C ASP A 476 -0.78 -3.01 9.46
N MET A 477 -1.87 -3.28 8.73
CA MET A 477 -2.09 -4.43 7.85
C MET A 477 -2.40 -3.99 6.42
N ASN A 478 -1.71 -2.96 5.94
CA ASN A 478 -1.98 -2.35 4.65
C ASN A 478 -1.34 -3.15 3.51
N HIS A 479 -1.93 -3.08 2.32
CA HIS A 479 -1.45 -3.79 1.13
C HIS A 479 -1.17 -2.81 -0.02
N VAL A 480 -0.16 -3.15 -0.82
CA VAL A 480 0.14 -2.45 -2.09
C VAL A 480 0.10 -3.46 -3.22
N TRP A 481 -0.77 -3.29 -4.21
CA TRP A 481 -0.86 -4.16 -5.37
C TRP A 481 -0.49 -3.40 -6.65
N VAL A 482 0.53 -3.87 -7.35
CA VAL A 482 1.03 -3.25 -8.57
C VAL A 482 0.90 -4.22 -9.73
N GLN A 483 0.17 -3.83 -10.77
CA GLN A 483 0.01 -4.62 -11.99
C GLN A 483 0.86 -4.05 -13.11
N ILE A 484 1.84 -4.81 -13.60
CA ILE A 484 2.62 -4.49 -14.80
C ILE A 484 1.84 -4.96 -16.03
N TRP A 485 1.59 -4.03 -16.95
CA TRP A 485 0.85 -4.27 -18.19
C TRP A 485 1.72 -4.83 -19.33
N PRO A 486 2.89 -4.23 -19.65
CA PRO A 486 3.73 -4.76 -20.71
C PRO A 486 4.26 -6.15 -20.35
N THR A 487 4.30 -7.04 -21.34
CA THR A 487 5.01 -8.32 -21.21
C THR A 487 6.50 -8.04 -21.04
N ILE A 488 7.12 -8.66 -20.03
CA ILE A 488 8.53 -8.50 -19.72
C ILE A 488 9.33 -9.56 -20.47
N GLU A 489 10.33 -9.16 -21.26
CA GLU A 489 11.18 -10.06 -22.05
C GLU A 489 12.33 -10.73 -21.26
N ALA A 490 12.19 -10.95 -19.94
CA ALA A 490 13.34 -11.23 -19.09
C ALA A 490 13.14 -12.18 -17.89
N ASP A 491 14.27 -12.56 -17.28
CA ASP A 491 14.42 -13.48 -16.15
C ASP A 491 13.74 -12.99 -14.84
N LEU A 492 13.24 -13.93 -14.04
CA LEU A 492 12.58 -13.73 -12.74
C LEU A 492 13.43 -12.93 -11.75
N GLY A 493 14.76 -12.93 -11.90
CA GLY A 493 15.69 -12.11 -11.12
C GLY A 493 15.35 -10.61 -11.11
N GLN A 494 14.68 -10.09 -12.14
CA GLN A 494 14.28 -8.68 -12.23
C GLN A 494 13.34 -8.22 -11.10
N LEU A 495 12.41 -9.08 -10.68
CA LEU A 495 11.50 -8.74 -9.57
C LEU A 495 12.25 -8.75 -8.24
N THR A 496 13.21 -9.67 -8.06
CA THR A 496 13.96 -9.76 -6.80
C THR A 496 14.88 -8.57 -6.57
N ALA A 497 15.33 -7.89 -7.63
CA ALA A 497 16.12 -6.66 -7.56
C ALA A 497 15.40 -5.52 -6.83
N LEU A 498 14.05 -5.50 -6.85
CA LEU A 498 13.26 -4.50 -6.14
C LEU A 498 13.39 -4.59 -4.61
N ARG A 499 13.85 -5.71 -4.06
CA ARG A 499 13.92 -5.93 -2.60
C ARG A 499 14.68 -4.82 -1.87
N SER A 500 15.85 -4.45 -2.38
CA SER A 500 16.72 -3.42 -1.76
C SER A 500 16.09 -2.03 -1.80
N LYS A 501 15.25 -1.75 -2.82
CA LYS A 501 14.55 -0.48 -3.01
C LYS A 501 13.22 -0.40 -2.25
N ILE A 502 12.50 -1.53 -2.14
CA ILE A 502 11.20 -1.63 -1.44
C ILE A 502 11.38 -1.58 0.08
N ALA A 503 12.40 -2.24 0.63
CA ALA A 503 12.54 -2.38 2.07
C ALA A 503 12.57 -1.03 2.83
N PRO A 504 13.38 -0.02 2.42
CA PRO A 504 13.40 1.29 3.09
C PRO A 504 12.06 2.03 2.96
N VAL A 505 11.40 1.92 1.81
CA VAL A 505 10.16 2.67 1.53
C VAL A 505 8.92 2.02 2.13
N THR A 506 8.89 0.72 2.42
CA THR A 506 7.74 0.11 3.14
C THR A 506 7.75 0.36 4.64
N ALA A 507 8.90 0.78 5.18
CA ALA A 507 9.07 0.89 6.61
C ALA A 507 8.22 2.03 7.21
N GLY A 508 7.59 1.75 8.36
CA GLY A 508 6.72 2.69 9.06
C GLY A 508 5.32 2.83 8.46
N ALA A 509 5.08 2.38 7.21
CA ALA A 509 3.80 2.50 6.51
C ALA A 509 2.75 1.43 6.87
N GLY A 510 3.10 0.50 7.78
CA GLY A 510 2.20 -0.57 8.20
C GLY A 510 1.84 -1.54 7.08
N ILE A 511 2.81 -1.84 6.21
CA ILE A 511 2.62 -2.71 5.04
C ILE A 511 2.80 -4.16 5.45
N GLU A 512 1.78 -4.97 5.18
CA GLU A 512 1.85 -6.42 5.32
C GLU A 512 2.46 -7.05 4.06
N GLU A 513 1.96 -6.66 2.89
CA GLU A 513 2.39 -7.22 1.61
C GLU A 513 2.43 -6.13 0.52
N VAL A 514 3.54 -6.10 -0.21
CA VAL A 514 3.60 -5.52 -1.57
C VAL A 514 3.55 -6.66 -2.57
N LEU A 515 2.53 -6.67 -3.42
CA LEU A 515 2.32 -7.65 -4.47
C LEU A 515 2.55 -6.99 -5.84
N VAL A 516 3.55 -7.45 -6.59
CA VAL A 516 3.86 -6.98 -7.94
C VAL A 516 3.54 -8.09 -8.92
N GLN A 517 2.58 -7.88 -9.80
CA GLN A 517 2.12 -8.85 -10.78
C GLN A 517 2.60 -8.47 -12.17
N ALA A 518 3.04 -9.45 -12.95
CA ALA A 518 3.56 -9.25 -14.28
C ALA A 518 3.28 -10.45 -15.18
N THR A 519 3.35 -10.22 -16.49
CA THR A 519 3.40 -11.27 -17.50
C THR A 519 4.81 -11.32 -18.08
N VAL A 520 5.44 -12.49 -18.07
CA VAL A 520 6.78 -12.70 -18.63
C VAL A 520 6.66 -13.45 -19.94
N ALA A 521 7.39 -13.00 -20.96
CA ALA A 521 7.48 -13.72 -22.22
C ALA A 521 8.17 -15.07 -21.99
N GLY A 522 7.57 -16.15 -22.48
CA GLY A 522 8.23 -17.45 -22.53
C GLY A 522 9.34 -17.49 -23.57
N THR A 523 9.95 -18.67 -23.76
CA THR A 523 10.69 -18.96 -25.00
C THR A 523 9.79 -18.69 -26.22
N PRO A 524 10.32 -18.44 -27.44
CA PRO A 524 9.52 -18.05 -28.61
C PRO A 524 8.29 -18.92 -28.92
N ASP A 525 8.28 -20.19 -28.50
CA ASP A 525 7.18 -21.15 -28.68
C ASP A 525 6.30 -21.38 -27.42
N ALA A 526 6.58 -20.72 -26.29
CA ALA A 526 5.86 -20.88 -25.03
C ALA A 526 4.91 -19.71 -24.78
N ALA A 527 3.71 -20.02 -24.29
CA ALA A 527 2.75 -19.00 -23.89
C ALA A 527 3.34 -18.10 -22.78
N PRO A 528 3.03 -16.80 -22.76
CA PRO A 528 3.45 -15.90 -21.69
C PRO A 528 2.99 -16.41 -20.31
N LEU A 529 3.86 -16.30 -19.31
CA LEU A 529 3.60 -16.78 -17.95
C LEU A 529 3.25 -15.61 -17.03
N ALA A 530 2.09 -15.70 -16.36
CA ALA A 530 1.72 -14.76 -15.32
C ALA A 530 2.44 -15.10 -14.01
N ILE A 531 3.08 -14.11 -13.39
CA ILE A 531 3.86 -14.25 -12.16
C ILE A 531 3.51 -13.16 -11.14
N ALA A 532 3.86 -13.42 -9.88
CA ALA A 532 3.72 -12.47 -8.78
C ALA A 532 4.96 -12.46 -7.90
N GLY A 533 5.58 -11.29 -7.76
CA GLY A 533 6.59 -10.99 -6.74
C GLY A 533 5.90 -10.49 -5.48
N ARG A 534 6.21 -11.08 -4.33
CA ARG A 534 5.67 -10.71 -3.02
C ARG A 534 6.79 -10.24 -2.11
N PHE A 535 6.59 -9.09 -1.49
CA PHE A 535 7.50 -8.51 -0.52
C PHE A 535 6.76 -8.31 0.80
N TYR A 536 7.29 -8.89 1.87
CA TYR A 536 6.68 -8.81 3.20
C TYR A 536 7.76 -8.77 4.28
N TYR A 537 7.40 -8.27 5.45
CA TYR A 537 8.30 -8.20 6.59
C TYR A 537 8.32 -9.53 7.34
N GLN A 538 9.50 -10.12 7.47
CA GLN A 538 9.75 -11.29 8.30
C GLN A 538 10.57 -10.88 9.54
N PRO A 539 10.11 -11.21 10.76
CA PRO A 539 10.89 -11.02 11.98
C PRO A 539 12.30 -11.62 11.85
N GLY A 540 13.32 -10.87 12.28
CA GLY A 540 14.73 -11.28 12.20
C GLY A 540 15.38 -11.12 10.81
N SER A 541 14.63 -11.33 9.72
CA SER A 541 15.16 -11.27 8.34
C SER A 541 14.88 -9.96 7.59
N GLY A 542 14.05 -9.09 8.16
CA GLY A 542 13.65 -7.84 7.52
C GLY A 542 12.68 -8.08 6.36
N VAL A 543 12.75 -7.28 5.31
CA VAL A 543 11.91 -7.52 4.12
C VAL A 543 12.49 -8.68 3.32
N VAL A 544 11.66 -9.70 3.11
CA VAL A 544 11.95 -10.86 2.25
C VAL A 544 11.13 -10.77 0.98
N ALA A 545 11.64 -11.39 -0.10
CA ALA A 545 11.00 -11.43 -1.39
C ALA A 545 10.78 -12.87 -1.82
N SER A 546 9.63 -13.16 -2.42
CA SER A 546 9.33 -14.45 -3.04
C SER A 546 8.67 -14.23 -4.40
N VAL A 547 8.85 -15.16 -5.33
CA VAL A 547 8.22 -15.11 -6.65
C VAL A 547 7.44 -16.40 -6.86
N GLY A 548 6.20 -16.29 -7.32
CA GLY A 548 5.32 -17.43 -7.55
C GLY A 548 4.14 -17.10 -8.45
N ALA A 549 3.10 -17.92 -8.40
CA ALA A 549 1.87 -17.69 -9.16
C ALA A 549 1.06 -16.50 -8.59
N PRO A 550 0.33 -15.77 -9.45
CA PRO A 550 -0.67 -14.80 -9.02
C PRO A 550 -1.69 -15.38 -8.03
N PRO A 551 -2.22 -14.57 -7.10
CA PRO A 551 -3.24 -15.02 -6.17
C PRO A 551 -4.54 -15.39 -6.89
N THR A 552 -5.14 -16.52 -6.51
CA THR A 552 -6.42 -17.04 -7.02
C THR A 552 -7.52 -17.07 -5.95
N GLU A 553 -7.19 -16.67 -4.71
CA GLU A 553 -8.14 -16.62 -3.58
C GLU A 553 -8.41 -15.18 -3.10
N PRO A 554 -9.60 -14.93 -2.50
CA PRO A 554 -9.88 -13.69 -1.80
C PRO A 554 -8.89 -13.40 -0.67
N LEU A 555 -8.68 -12.12 -0.37
CA LEU A 555 -7.96 -11.70 0.82
C LEU A 555 -8.80 -12.06 2.05
N LYS A 556 -8.22 -12.82 2.97
CA LYS A 556 -8.92 -13.29 4.16
C LYS A 556 -8.89 -12.21 5.26
N PRO A 557 -10.02 -11.93 5.94
CA PRO A 557 -10.03 -11.19 7.19
C PRO A 557 -9.07 -11.79 8.23
N LEU A 558 -8.64 -10.98 9.20
CA LEU A 558 -7.84 -11.45 10.32
C LEU A 558 -8.63 -12.45 11.15
N ASP A 559 -8.11 -13.66 11.28
CA ASP A 559 -8.59 -14.63 12.25
C ASP A 559 -8.09 -14.30 13.67
N ASP A 560 -8.51 -15.09 14.65
CA ASP A 560 -8.15 -14.91 16.06
C ASP A 560 -6.64 -14.99 16.32
N TYR A 561 -5.92 -15.82 15.56
CA TYR A 561 -4.48 -15.97 15.70
C TYR A 561 -3.74 -14.77 15.11
N ALA A 562 -4.04 -14.41 13.86
CA ALA A 562 -3.46 -13.26 13.18
C ALA A 562 -3.73 -11.96 13.96
N SER A 563 -4.92 -11.83 14.56
CA SER A 563 -5.27 -10.72 15.46
C SER A 563 -4.32 -10.62 16.67
N LYS A 564 -3.86 -11.75 17.24
CA LYS A 564 -2.85 -11.76 18.31
C LYS A 564 -1.48 -11.33 17.76
N VAL A 565 -1.09 -11.85 16.60
CA VAL A 565 0.18 -11.46 15.96
C VAL A 565 0.25 -9.94 15.74
N VAL A 566 -0.80 -9.35 15.15
CA VAL A 566 -0.91 -7.91 14.92
C VAL A 566 -0.87 -7.14 16.24
N ARG A 567 -1.61 -7.58 17.27
CA ARG A 567 -1.62 -6.93 18.59
C ARG A 567 -0.23 -6.94 19.25
N ALA A 568 0.53 -8.02 19.11
CA ALA A 568 1.91 -8.09 19.61
C ALA A 568 2.81 -7.11 18.83
N ARG A 569 2.68 -7.08 17.49
CA ARG A 569 3.41 -6.17 16.60
C ARG A 569 3.17 -4.70 16.94
N ARG A 570 1.93 -4.31 17.26
CA ARG A 570 1.56 -2.94 17.71
C ARG A 570 2.30 -2.50 18.98
N ARG A 571 2.67 -3.45 19.85
CA ARG A 571 3.49 -3.19 21.05
C ARG A 571 5.00 -3.22 20.75
N GLY A 572 5.40 -3.37 19.49
CA GLY A 572 6.79 -3.48 19.08
C GLY A 572 7.44 -4.83 19.44
N LEU A 573 6.62 -5.86 19.64
CA LEU A 573 6.98 -7.22 20.07
C LEU A 573 6.64 -8.24 18.98
N VAL A 574 7.27 -9.41 19.02
CA VAL A 574 6.96 -10.53 18.10
C VAL A 574 6.16 -11.56 18.87
N TYR A 575 5.10 -12.09 18.24
CA TYR A 575 4.31 -13.15 18.86
C TYR A 575 5.12 -14.47 18.83
N PRO A 576 5.20 -15.24 19.94
CA PRO A 576 6.16 -16.35 20.06
C PRO A 576 6.11 -17.41 18.96
N TYR A 577 4.90 -17.73 18.49
CA TYR A 577 4.70 -18.72 17.42
C TYR A 577 5.34 -18.28 16.09
N GLU A 578 5.45 -16.97 15.83
CA GLU A 578 6.09 -16.40 14.64
C GLU A 578 7.62 -16.56 14.65
N LEU A 579 8.23 -16.88 15.79
CA LEU A 579 9.67 -17.09 15.91
C LEU A 579 10.06 -18.56 15.69
N GLN A 580 9.11 -19.50 15.68
CA GLN A 580 9.39 -20.94 15.68
C GLN A 580 10.22 -21.38 14.48
N SER A 581 9.91 -20.90 13.28
CA SER A 581 10.68 -21.20 12.06
C SER A 581 12.11 -20.64 12.14
N MET A 582 12.28 -19.44 12.67
CA MET A 582 13.60 -18.82 12.87
C MET A 582 14.43 -19.58 13.89
N ILE A 583 13.83 -20.01 15.00
CA ILE A 583 14.51 -20.77 16.06
C ILE A 583 14.87 -22.18 15.58
N ALA A 584 13.98 -22.83 14.83
CA ALA A 584 14.23 -24.16 14.26
C ALA A 584 15.25 -24.13 13.11
N GLY A 585 15.30 -23.03 12.35
CA GLY A 585 16.12 -22.96 11.14
C GLY A 585 15.65 -23.89 10.02
N ASP A 586 16.34 -23.84 8.89
CA ASP A 586 15.99 -24.65 7.72
C ASP A 586 16.13 -26.15 8.02
N GLY A 587 15.05 -26.90 7.75
CA GLY A 587 14.98 -28.35 8.02
C GLY A 587 14.82 -28.71 9.50
N GLY A 588 14.63 -27.73 10.39
CA GLY A 588 14.37 -27.96 11.81
C GLY A 588 12.93 -28.35 12.13
N THR A 589 12.72 -28.80 13.36
CA THR A 589 11.41 -29.22 13.87
C THR A 589 11.08 -28.53 15.19
N VAL A 590 9.81 -28.16 15.36
CA VAL A 590 9.28 -27.60 16.61
C VAL A 590 8.10 -28.43 17.07
N VAL A 591 8.13 -28.87 18.33
CA VAL A 591 7.02 -29.59 18.95
C VAL A 591 6.62 -28.86 20.22
N GLU A 592 5.44 -28.24 20.22
CA GLU A 592 4.90 -27.58 21.41
C GLU A 592 4.64 -28.61 22.51
N HIS A 593 4.96 -28.24 23.75
CA HIS A 593 4.68 -29.02 24.95
C HIS A 593 3.85 -28.21 25.94
N ASP A 594 2.91 -28.85 26.61
CA ASP A 594 2.12 -28.26 27.70
C ASP A 594 1.88 -29.29 28.80
N LEU A 595 1.44 -28.82 29.97
CA LEU A 595 1.19 -29.69 31.12
C LEU A 595 -0.01 -30.60 30.86
N ASP A 596 0.15 -31.89 31.14
CA ASP A 596 -0.95 -32.85 31.27
C ASP A 596 -1.60 -32.77 32.67
N ASP A 597 -2.56 -33.65 32.94
CA ASP A 597 -3.28 -33.70 34.22
C ASP A 597 -2.39 -34.09 35.41
N THR A 598 -1.19 -34.60 35.17
CA THR A 598 -0.20 -34.97 36.20
C THR A 598 0.79 -33.83 36.50
N GLY A 599 0.78 -32.78 35.67
CA GLY A 599 1.74 -31.67 35.75
C GLY A 599 3.06 -31.94 35.02
N ALA A 600 3.12 -32.97 34.17
CA ALA A 600 4.29 -33.24 33.31
C ALA A 600 4.12 -32.57 31.94
N LEU A 601 5.21 -32.10 31.34
CA LEU A 601 5.18 -31.58 29.96
C LEU A 601 5.10 -32.73 28.95
N VAL A 602 4.07 -32.68 28.11
CA VAL A 602 3.86 -33.64 27.02
C VAL A 602 3.69 -32.91 25.68
N PRO A 603 4.02 -33.54 24.54
CA PRO A 603 3.71 -32.98 23.23
C PRO A 603 2.23 -32.68 23.08
N VAL A 604 1.90 -31.52 22.52
CA VAL A 604 0.52 -31.13 22.22
C VAL A 604 0.37 -30.78 20.74
N ASP A 605 -0.77 -31.18 20.17
CA ASP A 605 -1.20 -30.79 18.83
C ASP A 605 -2.43 -29.89 18.98
N ARG A 606 -2.21 -28.57 18.92
CA ARG A 606 -3.25 -27.55 19.03
C ARG A 606 -3.00 -26.42 18.03
N PRO A 607 -4.04 -25.71 17.57
CA PRO A 607 -3.86 -24.48 16.81
C PRO A 607 -3.01 -23.47 17.58
N GLN A 608 -2.13 -22.77 16.85
CA GLN A 608 -1.22 -21.77 17.42
C GLN A 608 -1.99 -20.64 18.12
N GLY A 609 -1.38 -20.06 19.15
CA GLY A 609 -1.94 -18.98 19.96
C GLY A 609 -3.04 -19.41 20.93
N LEU A 610 -3.35 -20.70 21.04
CA LEU A 610 -4.28 -21.24 22.05
C LEU A 610 -3.55 -21.73 23.32
N ASN A 611 -2.38 -21.18 23.60
CA ASN A 611 -1.64 -21.43 24.83
C ASN A 611 -2.48 -21.09 26.07
N LYS A 612 -2.46 -21.97 27.07
CA LYS A 612 -3.24 -21.83 28.31
C LYS A 612 -2.63 -20.85 29.31
N ALA A 613 -1.31 -20.65 29.27
CA ALA A 613 -0.55 -19.75 30.13
C ALA A 613 0.23 -18.70 29.33
N GLY A 614 0.78 -17.70 30.00
CA GLY A 614 1.65 -16.65 29.45
C GLY A 614 3.04 -17.11 29.04
N ILE A 615 3.30 -18.42 29.03
CA ILE A 615 4.54 -19.02 28.56
C ILE A 615 4.24 -20.25 27.70
N ILE A 616 5.00 -20.37 26.61
CA ILE A 616 4.95 -21.49 25.68
C ILE A 616 6.25 -22.27 25.83
N VAL A 617 6.12 -23.60 25.93
CA VAL A 617 7.25 -24.51 25.98
C VAL A 617 7.27 -25.31 24.68
N ALA A 618 8.44 -25.48 24.07
CA ALA A 618 8.60 -26.33 22.90
C ALA A 618 9.92 -27.09 22.96
N VAL A 619 9.93 -28.30 22.40
CA VAL A 619 11.17 -29.00 22.07
C VAL A 619 11.51 -28.65 20.63
N VAL A 620 12.70 -28.09 20.42
CA VAL A 620 13.17 -27.63 19.11
C VAL A 620 14.44 -28.37 18.72
N THR A 621 14.45 -28.88 17.50
CA THR A 621 15.64 -29.48 16.87
C THR A 621 16.03 -28.65 15.66
N SER A 622 17.26 -28.12 15.66
CA SER A 622 17.76 -27.28 14.56
C SER A 622 19.03 -27.90 13.97
N PRO A 623 19.03 -28.32 12.69
CA PRO A 623 20.22 -28.72 11.94
C PRO A 623 21.26 -27.61 11.88
N THR A 624 22.53 -27.98 11.93
CA THR A 624 23.65 -27.05 11.74
C THR A 624 24.70 -27.68 10.84
N VAL A 625 25.62 -26.87 10.30
CA VAL A 625 26.75 -27.39 9.48
C VAL A 625 27.59 -28.42 10.26
N ARG A 626 27.73 -28.22 11.57
CA ARG A 626 28.51 -29.11 12.45
C ARG A 626 27.71 -30.32 12.93
N HIS A 627 26.39 -30.17 13.06
CA HIS A 627 25.44 -31.19 13.51
C HIS A 627 24.28 -31.29 12.52
N PRO A 628 24.47 -31.97 11.36
CA PRO A 628 23.42 -32.13 10.36
C PRO A 628 22.20 -32.89 10.88
N GLU A 629 22.38 -33.78 11.87
CA GLU A 629 21.33 -34.50 12.58
C GLU A 629 20.41 -33.59 13.42
N GLY A 630 20.84 -32.36 13.69
CA GLY A 630 20.13 -31.41 14.52
C GLY A 630 20.56 -31.43 15.98
N VAL A 631 20.66 -30.25 16.57
CA VAL A 631 20.83 -30.08 18.02
C VAL A 631 19.43 -29.93 18.63
N THR A 632 19.09 -30.69 19.67
CA THR A 632 17.79 -30.58 20.36
C THR A 632 17.90 -29.73 21.62
N ARG A 633 16.89 -28.90 21.89
CA ARG A 633 16.79 -28.00 23.05
C ARG A 633 15.34 -27.92 23.56
N VAL A 634 15.19 -27.58 24.83
CA VAL A 634 13.91 -27.10 25.37
C VAL A 634 13.89 -25.57 25.30
N VAL A 635 12.88 -25.01 24.64
CA VAL A 635 12.74 -23.58 24.41
C VAL A 635 11.53 -23.05 25.19
N LEU A 636 11.76 -21.97 25.93
CA LEU A 636 10.75 -21.19 26.63
C LEU A 636 10.54 -19.84 25.93
N SER A 637 9.29 -19.49 25.66
CA SER A 637 8.93 -18.20 25.05
C SER A 637 7.76 -17.55 25.77
N GLY A 638 7.94 -16.31 26.23
CA GLY A 638 6.89 -15.55 26.92
C GLY A 638 5.85 -14.97 25.95
N ASP A 639 4.56 -15.08 26.27
CA ASP A 639 3.47 -14.46 25.52
C ASP A 639 3.27 -13.00 25.95
N PRO A 640 3.60 -12.02 25.07
CA PRO A 640 3.54 -10.59 25.42
C PRO A 640 2.11 -10.05 25.59
N LEU A 641 1.09 -10.81 25.17
CA LEU A 641 -0.29 -10.40 25.28
C LEU A 641 -0.93 -10.79 26.62
N ARG A 642 -0.29 -11.71 27.37
CA ARG A 642 -0.73 -12.15 28.69
C ARG A 642 0.07 -11.44 29.77
N SER A 643 -0.51 -10.36 30.31
CA SER A 643 0.08 -9.57 31.42
C SER A 643 1.54 -9.14 31.18
N LEU A 644 1.89 -8.82 29.93
CA LEU A 644 3.25 -8.43 29.50
C LEU A 644 4.33 -9.46 29.92
N GLY A 645 3.97 -10.75 29.95
CA GLY A 645 4.88 -11.82 30.37
C GLY A 645 5.14 -11.86 31.88
N SER A 646 4.24 -11.30 32.70
CA SER A 646 4.33 -11.49 34.15
C SER A 646 4.25 -12.98 34.49
N VAL A 647 5.10 -13.44 35.41
CA VAL A 647 5.15 -14.85 35.79
C VAL A 647 4.22 -15.06 37.00
N ALA A 648 3.16 -15.86 36.84
CA ALA A 648 2.31 -16.33 37.92
C ALA A 648 2.45 -17.86 38.07
N GLU A 649 1.64 -18.47 38.95
CA GLU A 649 1.73 -19.90 39.26
C GLU A 649 1.70 -20.79 38.00
N ALA A 650 0.78 -20.52 37.07
CA ALA A 650 0.65 -21.29 35.84
C ALA A 650 1.89 -21.20 34.93
N GLU A 651 2.56 -20.05 34.89
CA GLU A 651 3.82 -19.88 34.17
C GLU A 651 4.97 -20.53 34.92
N CYS A 652 5.07 -20.36 36.24
CA CYS A 652 6.08 -21.00 37.09
C CYS A 652 6.05 -22.53 36.95
N ALA A 653 4.86 -23.15 36.98
CA ALA A 653 4.71 -24.59 36.85
C ALA A 653 5.29 -25.11 35.52
N ARG A 654 5.07 -24.38 34.42
CA ARG A 654 5.63 -24.72 33.10
C ARG A 654 7.13 -24.49 33.02
N ILE A 655 7.65 -23.42 33.64
CA ILE A 655 9.09 -23.15 33.70
C ILE A 655 9.82 -24.27 34.46
N ILE A 656 9.30 -24.66 35.62
CA ILE A 656 9.87 -25.75 36.44
C ILE A 656 9.84 -27.06 35.65
N ALA A 657 8.69 -27.43 35.09
CA ALA A 657 8.56 -28.65 34.31
C ALA A 657 9.44 -28.65 33.05
N ALA A 658 9.72 -27.49 32.45
CA ALA A 658 10.63 -27.37 31.32
C ALA A 658 12.10 -27.57 31.72
N ILE A 659 12.50 -27.08 32.89
CA ILE A 659 13.83 -27.34 33.46
C ILE A 659 13.99 -28.84 33.73
N ASP A 660 12.99 -29.46 34.36
CA ASP A 660 12.99 -30.90 34.64
C ASP A 660 13.06 -31.71 33.33
N LEU A 661 12.29 -31.33 32.30
CA LEU A 661 12.32 -31.97 30.98
C LEU A 661 13.70 -31.84 30.31
N ALA A 662 14.31 -30.65 30.35
CA ALA A 662 15.63 -30.41 29.78
C ALA A 662 16.71 -31.25 30.49
N GLU A 663 16.66 -31.34 31.82
CA GLU A 663 17.56 -32.17 32.62
C GLU A 663 17.38 -33.66 32.29
N GLN A 664 16.14 -34.14 32.21
CA GLN A 664 15.83 -35.53 31.84
C GLN A 664 16.31 -35.91 30.44
N MET A 665 16.16 -35.01 29.48
CA MET A 665 16.62 -35.19 28.10
C MET A 665 18.14 -35.00 27.94
N GLY A 666 18.80 -34.38 28.91
CA GLY A 666 20.22 -34.02 28.81
C GLY A 666 20.50 -32.96 27.76
N VAL A 667 19.55 -32.04 27.52
CA VAL A 667 19.62 -31.00 26.48
C VAL A 667 19.65 -29.60 27.08
N PRO A 668 20.15 -28.57 26.34
CA PRO A 668 20.10 -27.19 26.81
C PRO A 668 18.66 -26.68 26.94
N LEU A 669 18.47 -25.76 27.90
CA LEU A 669 17.28 -24.94 28.02
C LEU A 669 17.59 -23.52 27.55
N GLU A 670 16.78 -23.01 26.62
CA GLU A 670 16.88 -21.65 26.09
C GLU A 670 15.61 -20.87 26.43
N TRP A 671 15.76 -19.64 26.91
CA TRP A 671 14.63 -18.78 27.26
C TRP A 671 14.67 -17.45 26.52
N TYR A 672 13.73 -17.27 25.60
CA TYR A 672 13.41 -15.98 25.00
C TYR A 672 12.57 -15.16 25.98
N SER A 673 13.25 -14.53 26.93
CA SER A 673 12.59 -13.88 28.06
C SER A 673 11.89 -12.59 27.63
N LEU A 674 10.59 -12.54 27.89
CA LEU A 674 9.80 -11.33 27.94
C LEU A 674 9.06 -11.35 29.27
N SER A 675 9.48 -10.50 30.21
CA SER A 675 8.95 -10.54 31.57
C SER A 675 8.80 -9.13 32.14
N ALA A 676 7.64 -8.87 32.73
CA ALA A 676 7.39 -7.72 33.59
C ALA A 676 7.66 -8.01 35.08
N GLY A 677 8.33 -9.13 35.38
CA GLY A 677 8.56 -9.62 36.74
C GLY A 677 7.45 -10.55 37.26
N ALA A 678 7.44 -10.77 38.57
CA ALA A 678 6.38 -11.54 39.23
C ALA A 678 5.04 -10.82 39.12
N ARG A 679 3.94 -11.56 38.95
CA ARG A 679 2.60 -10.94 38.96
C ARG A 679 2.30 -10.36 40.35
N ILE A 680 2.27 -9.04 40.45
CA ILE A 680 1.85 -8.32 41.66
C ILE A 680 0.37 -7.99 41.52
N SER A 681 -0.46 -8.53 42.40
CA SER A 681 -1.90 -8.24 42.47
C SER A 681 -2.27 -8.07 43.93
N ILE A 682 -2.84 -6.91 44.28
CA ILE A 682 -3.43 -6.70 45.62
C ILE A 682 -4.90 -7.16 45.68
N ASP A 683 -5.60 -7.28 44.54
CA ASP A 683 -6.78 -8.15 44.28
C ASP A 683 -7.41 -7.86 42.88
N SER A 684 -6.58 -7.87 41.82
CA SER A 684 -6.90 -7.67 40.38
C SER A 684 -7.23 -6.25 39.92
N VAL A 685 -6.21 -5.40 39.75
CA VAL A 685 -6.28 -4.18 38.92
C VAL A 685 -4.96 -4.00 38.18
N THR A 686 -4.91 -4.38 36.90
CA THR A 686 -3.95 -3.82 35.94
C THR A 686 -4.61 -2.63 35.25
N GLU A 687 -4.88 -1.57 36.01
CA GLU A 687 -5.08 -0.23 35.46
C GLU A 687 -3.84 0.58 35.81
N ASN A 688 -3.22 1.15 34.77
CA ASN A 688 -2.09 2.09 34.77
C ASN A 688 -0.66 1.51 34.67
N MET A 689 -0.44 0.61 33.71
CA MET A 689 0.75 0.64 32.84
C MET A 689 0.29 0.49 31.40
#